data_AF-A0A200RBI4-F1
#
_entry.id   AF-A0A200RBI4-F1
#
_cell.length_a   1.000
_cell.length_b   1.000
_cell.length_c   1.000
_cell.angle_alpha   90.00
_cell.angle_beta   90.00
_cell.angle_gamma   90.00
#
_symmetry.space_group_name_H-M   'P 1'
#
loop_
_entity.id
_entity.type
_entity.pdbx_description
1 polymer ?
#
loop_
_entity_poly.entity_id
_entity_poly.type
_entity_poly.pdbx_seq_one_letter_code
_entity_poly.pdbx_strand_id
1 'polypeptide(L)'
;MANLPPTLTIHTQHLPHGAIKLAKLKGATCFYTQNKGTQNLRRMNILGRNLFSEERGINMTRNSECYLELKVAAASQSSAYQTGPDLYTSTVEELENASTYLFRTETGGQVKVIVGRSNMKYVVYVEVSSLPQWSNEDMLVLNWGMFRSNSSSLLPMNPLISAPGTVSNTTQTPFMQESLGRKTNFCVPVGISSGYPAPLGISFSNDGSVNFAFFSRNTESIVLCLYDEMTDKPSSEIDLDPYVNRTGDVWHVSMGGVGPYKSYGYRCKADLLKDEGDRSQASHVLLDPYAKILKSSFPDHPGSVSLVNCLGGLCREPSFDWSGDTRLCLPMENLVVYRLNVAQFTEDKSSQLPTGVAGTFSGLTEKLHHFKALGVNAIMLEPIFPFDEQKGPYFPYNFFSPTNLYGPSRDSVSAINSMKEMVKNLHANNIEVLLEVVFTLTAEDGDSAPQPIGLHGIHKSSFYVVDDTVESRAKSSLNCNDPIIQRMVLDSLRHWVTEFHIDGFCFMNASALLRGLNGEHLSRPPLIEAIAFDPLLSKTKIIADCWDPCNVALEKIRFPHWKRWAEMNTKFCHDVRSFLRGEGLLSDLATRLCGSGDIFLDGRGPAFSFNFITRNFGLPLVDLVSFSAGELSSQLSWNCGVEGPTNKAVVLERRLKQIRNFLFILNISLGVPVLNMGDECGQSSNGSPSYSDRKSFDWDALRTGYGVQMTQYIAFLSSLRMRRSDLFQKRSFMLEESIDWIGSNQAQPRWEDPSSKFLAMMLKADGDAIKSSSESSDKRGDLFIVFNASDNSENVNLPPPSEGMAWVRLIDTALPFPGFFLTDGACVIEKMEGLAAYEIKSHSCALFESKSPNLEEMFGINSPDHPHTKEWLQSNAVFRVSLGNFLFFGSLALIMIGVKDQNDKRHAMHHGGWILKIVVWALLIILMFFLPDVIITIYETLSKFGSGLFLLVQVIILLDFTHTWNDAWVEKDEQKWYIALLAVSVGCYIAAFTFSGVLFIWFNPPGHDCGLNVFFIVMTMILAFGFAIIALHPQVNGSLLPASVISVYCSYVLYSALSSEPRDYVCNGLHNRSKGVSTGNLILGMLTTVLSVLYSACRAGSSTTFLSPPSSPKSGGRKPLLEPTELEEGKKDKETEATPVSYSYMFFHLIFALASMYSGMLLTGWTSSTSTGTELIDVGWTSVWVRICTQWVTAGLYVWSLVAPLLFPDREFF
;
A
#
# COMPACT_ATOMS: atom_id res chain seq x y z
N MET A 1 -2.39 -57.12 2.97
CA MET A 1 -3.49 -57.71 2.18
C MET A 1 -3.02 -59.10 1.75
N ALA A 2 -3.86 -60.13 1.83
CA ALA A 2 -3.47 -61.50 1.47
C ALA A 2 -3.92 -61.85 0.04
N ASN A 3 -3.10 -62.68 -0.63
CA ASN A 3 -3.42 -63.46 -1.84
C ASN A 3 -4.26 -62.75 -2.91
N LEU A 4 -3.61 -61.89 -3.69
CA LEU A 4 -4.10 -61.44 -5.00
C LEU A 4 -3.21 -62.05 -6.10
N PRO A 5 -3.72 -62.91 -6.99
CA PRO A 5 -2.95 -63.39 -8.12
C PRO A 5 -2.80 -62.28 -9.17
N PRO A 6 -1.59 -62.00 -9.69
CA PRO A 6 -1.44 -61.11 -10.84
C PRO A 6 -2.15 -61.71 -12.06
N THR A 7 -2.89 -60.90 -12.81
CA THR A 7 -3.52 -61.29 -14.07
C THR A 7 -2.89 -60.49 -15.20
N LEU A 8 -2.34 -61.17 -16.19
CA LEU A 8 -1.60 -60.58 -17.31
C LEU A 8 -2.42 -60.73 -18.59
N THR A 9 -2.59 -59.64 -19.36
CA THR A 9 -3.29 -59.66 -20.65
C THR A 9 -2.37 -59.06 -21.71
N ILE A 10 -2.28 -59.72 -22.87
CA ILE A 10 -1.43 -59.31 -23.99
C ILE A 10 -2.32 -59.14 -25.22
N HIS A 11 -2.12 -58.05 -25.96
CA HIS A 11 -2.84 -57.75 -27.19
C HIS A 11 -1.87 -57.41 -28.33
N THR A 12 -2.33 -57.61 -29.56
CA THR A 12 -1.70 -57.04 -30.76
C THR A 12 -2.48 -55.79 -31.21
N GLN A 13 -1.79 -54.80 -31.76
CA GLN A 13 -2.38 -53.63 -32.40
C GLN A 13 -1.78 -53.44 -33.79
N HIS A 14 -2.62 -53.41 -34.82
CA HIS A 14 -2.23 -52.99 -36.17
C HIS A 14 -2.28 -51.46 -36.30
N LEU A 15 -1.24 -50.87 -36.88
CA LEU A 15 -1.20 -49.44 -37.23
C LEU A 15 -1.71 -49.20 -38.67
N PRO A 16 -2.66 -48.27 -38.89
CA PRO A 16 -3.10 -47.91 -40.24
C PRO A 16 -2.00 -47.14 -40.98
N HIS A 17 -1.49 -47.73 -42.06
CA HIS A 17 -0.35 -47.21 -42.82
C HIS A 17 -0.64 -45.90 -43.58
N GLY A 18 0.17 -44.88 -43.34
CA GLY A 18 0.37 -43.71 -44.22
C GLY A 18 1.77 -43.74 -44.82
N ALA A 19 1.89 -43.81 -46.15
CA ALA A 19 3.13 -44.24 -46.80
C ALA A 19 4.24 -43.17 -46.87
N ILE A 20 5.49 -43.59 -46.63
CA ILE A 20 6.72 -42.86 -46.98
C ILE A 20 7.40 -43.56 -48.15
N LYS A 21 7.84 -42.81 -49.17
CA LYS A 21 8.74 -43.32 -50.22
C LYS A 21 9.71 -42.22 -50.65
N LEU A 22 11.00 -42.56 -50.77
CA LEU A 22 12.09 -41.59 -50.74
C LEU A 22 12.57 -41.10 -52.13
N ALA A 23 13.10 -39.87 -52.13
CA ALA A 23 14.13 -39.31 -53.02
C ALA A 23 13.84 -39.12 -54.53
N LYS A 24 13.82 -37.84 -54.97
CA LYS A 24 14.74 -37.30 -56.00
C LYS A 24 14.76 -35.75 -56.00
N LEU A 25 15.76 -35.17 -56.66
CA LEU A 25 16.11 -33.73 -56.59
C LEU A 25 15.29 -32.81 -57.52
N LYS A 26 15.14 -31.56 -57.07
CA LYS A 26 15.04 -30.28 -57.80
C LYS A 26 14.42 -30.24 -59.21
N GLY A 27 13.33 -29.50 -59.34
CA GLY A 27 12.82 -28.88 -60.57
C GLY A 27 11.93 -27.68 -60.23
N ALA A 28 11.86 -26.65 -61.08
CA ALA A 28 11.15 -25.39 -60.77
C ALA A 28 10.15 -24.98 -61.88
N THR A 29 9.41 -23.88 -61.61
CA THR A 29 8.73 -22.96 -62.55
C THR A 29 7.38 -23.32 -63.23
N CYS A 30 6.41 -22.39 -63.05
CA CYS A 30 5.50 -21.77 -64.05
C CYS A 30 4.05 -22.27 -64.33
N PHE A 31 3.10 -21.40 -63.92
CA PHE A 31 1.86 -20.87 -64.57
C PHE A 31 0.85 -21.74 -65.38
N TYR A 32 -0.47 -21.55 -65.12
CA TYR A 32 -1.44 -20.71 -65.90
C TYR A 32 -2.88 -20.85 -65.27
N THR A 33 -3.43 -19.92 -64.46
CA THR A 33 -4.23 -18.67 -64.73
C THR A 33 -5.74 -18.79 -65.02
N GLN A 34 -6.53 -17.86 -64.41
CA GLN A 34 -7.84 -17.30 -64.86
C GLN A 34 -9.06 -18.27 -64.93
N ASN A 35 -10.34 -17.89 -64.77
CA ASN A 35 -11.12 -16.63 -64.55
C ASN A 35 -12.38 -17.01 -63.70
N LYS A 36 -13.21 -16.20 -63.01
CA LYS A 36 -13.44 -14.77 -62.68
C LYS A 36 -14.33 -14.75 -61.39
N GLY A 37 -14.62 -13.66 -60.65
CA GLY A 37 -14.14 -12.27 -60.71
C GLY A 37 -15.23 -11.22 -60.37
N THR A 38 -15.00 -10.36 -59.34
CA THR A 38 -15.72 -9.09 -58.99
C THR A 38 -17.23 -9.14 -58.61
N GLN A 39 -17.80 -8.37 -57.66
CA GLN A 39 -17.36 -7.12 -56.98
C GLN A 39 -18.18 -6.79 -55.68
N ASN A 40 -17.71 -5.80 -54.90
CA ASN A 40 -18.45 -4.84 -54.02
C ASN A 40 -19.16 -5.23 -52.69
N LEU A 41 -18.58 -4.72 -51.58
CA LEU A 41 -19.16 -3.69 -50.67
C LEU A 41 -20.64 -3.78 -50.19
N ARG A 42 -20.89 -4.11 -48.90
CA ARG A 42 -21.30 -3.13 -47.85
C ARG A 42 -21.65 -3.72 -46.45
N ARG A 43 -21.28 -2.92 -45.44
CA ARG A 43 -21.84 -2.69 -44.09
C ARG A 43 -23.32 -3.11 -43.88
N MET A 44 -23.64 -3.89 -42.84
CA MET A 44 -24.40 -3.47 -41.62
C MET A 44 -24.79 -4.63 -40.68
N ASN A 45 -25.03 -4.29 -39.40
CA ASN A 45 -25.48 -5.17 -38.30
C ASN A 45 -26.99 -5.48 -38.40
N ILE A 46 -27.47 -6.56 -37.74
CA ILE A 46 -28.56 -6.55 -36.71
C ILE A 46 -28.88 -7.98 -36.18
N LEU A 47 -29.57 -8.04 -35.02
CA LEU A 47 -30.10 -9.16 -34.20
C LEU A 47 -30.43 -10.51 -34.91
N GLY A 48 -30.54 -11.66 -34.24
CA GLY A 48 -30.47 -11.99 -32.80
C GLY A 48 -31.65 -12.87 -32.30
N ARG A 49 -31.45 -13.57 -31.16
CA ARG A 49 -32.36 -14.50 -30.40
C ARG A 49 -32.29 -16.01 -30.70
N ASN A 50 -32.47 -16.75 -29.60
CA ASN A 50 -32.54 -18.22 -29.46
C ASN A 50 -33.96 -18.75 -29.75
N LEU A 51 -34.12 -20.09 -29.90
CA LEU A 51 -34.96 -20.96 -29.02
C LEU A 51 -35.04 -22.44 -29.50
N PHE A 52 -34.64 -23.37 -28.61
CA PHE A 52 -35.11 -24.75 -28.32
C PHE A 52 -35.65 -25.79 -29.34
N SER A 53 -35.33 -27.06 -29.00
CA SER A 53 -36.04 -28.36 -29.22
C SER A 53 -35.90 -29.18 -30.53
N GLU A 54 -35.40 -30.41 -30.35
CA GLU A 54 -35.91 -31.76 -30.75
C GLU A 54 -36.75 -31.95 -32.05
N GLU A 55 -36.69 -33.07 -32.80
CA GLU A 55 -36.15 -34.43 -32.54
C GLU A 55 -35.85 -35.23 -33.85
N ARG A 56 -35.04 -36.31 -33.78
CA ARG A 56 -34.86 -37.45 -34.75
C ARG A 56 -34.25 -37.17 -36.15
N GLY A 57 -33.48 -38.14 -36.68
CA GLY A 57 -32.95 -38.03 -38.07
C GLY A 57 -32.07 -39.15 -38.66
N ILE A 58 -31.42 -40.01 -37.86
CA ILE A 58 -30.69 -41.26 -38.27
C ILE A 58 -29.71 -41.15 -39.47
N ASN A 59 -28.40 -41.14 -39.18
CA ASN A 59 -27.53 -42.25 -39.61
C ASN A 59 -26.19 -42.25 -38.85
N MET A 60 -25.73 -43.43 -38.42
CA MET A 60 -24.54 -43.59 -37.59
C MET A 60 -23.73 -44.80 -38.05
N THR A 61 -22.70 -44.57 -38.86
CA THR A 61 -21.74 -45.61 -39.27
C THR A 61 -20.82 -45.97 -38.11
N ARG A 62 -21.31 -46.86 -37.26
CA ARG A 62 -20.58 -47.40 -36.10
C ARG A 62 -19.59 -48.47 -36.58
N ASN A 63 -18.33 -48.08 -36.82
CA ASN A 63 -17.26 -49.07 -36.97
C ASN A 63 -17.13 -49.85 -35.65
N SER A 64 -17.40 -51.14 -35.70
CA SER A 64 -17.24 -52.05 -34.56
C SER A 64 -15.82 -52.61 -34.54
N GLU A 65 -14.95 -52.02 -33.73
CA GLU A 65 -13.67 -52.65 -33.39
C GLU A 65 -13.93 -53.91 -32.57
N CYS A 66 -13.69 -55.07 -33.18
CA CYS A 66 -14.02 -56.36 -32.61
C CYS A 66 -12.85 -56.91 -31.77
N TYR A 67 -12.67 -56.36 -30.57
CA TYR A 67 -11.71 -56.89 -29.60
C TYR A 67 -12.09 -58.32 -29.18
N LEU A 68 -11.21 -59.30 -29.45
CA LEU A 68 -11.27 -60.57 -28.74
C LEU A 68 -10.71 -60.36 -27.32
N GLU A 69 -11.60 -60.32 -26.32
CA GLU A 69 -11.20 -60.55 -24.93
C GLU A 69 -10.80 -62.03 -24.77
N LEU A 70 -9.53 -62.29 -24.49
CA LEU A 70 -9.00 -63.61 -24.20
C LEU A 70 -8.39 -63.59 -22.80
N LYS A 71 -9.03 -64.32 -21.88
CA LYS A 71 -8.82 -64.22 -20.41
C LYS A 71 -8.08 -65.45 -19.89
N VAL A 72 -6.78 -65.30 -19.65
CA VAL A 72 -5.95 -66.37 -19.07
C VAL A 72 -6.07 -66.38 -17.54
N ALA A 73 -6.57 -67.49 -16.99
CA ALA A 73 -6.60 -67.74 -15.55
C ALA A 73 -5.41 -68.63 -15.12
N ALA A 74 -4.83 -68.37 -13.93
CA ALA A 74 -3.66 -69.10 -13.45
C ALA A 74 -3.97 -70.57 -13.08
N ALA A 75 -3.40 -71.53 -13.82
CA ALA A 75 -3.65 -72.95 -13.66
C ALA A 75 -2.78 -73.61 -12.57
N SER A 76 -3.16 -73.41 -11.31
CA SER A 76 -2.63 -74.07 -10.08
C SER A 76 -1.19 -73.73 -9.66
N GLN A 77 -0.92 -73.92 -8.36
CA GLN A 77 0.39 -73.72 -7.73
C GLN A 77 1.14 -75.06 -7.70
N SER A 78 1.94 -75.36 -8.74
CA SER A 78 2.67 -76.63 -8.84
C SER A 78 4.03 -76.59 -8.12
N SER A 79 4.16 -77.32 -7.01
CA SER A 79 5.46 -77.67 -6.43
C SER A 79 6.13 -78.79 -7.26
N ALA A 80 6.97 -78.41 -8.22
CA ALA A 80 7.69 -79.36 -9.09
C ALA A 80 9.08 -79.71 -8.52
N TYR A 81 9.50 -80.96 -8.68
CA TYR A 81 10.78 -81.50 -8.18
C TYR A 81 11.99 -81.02 -8.99
N GLN A 82 13.16 -80.95 -8.35
CA GLN A 82 14.45 -80.80 -9.02
C GLN A 82 14.83 -82.07 -9.80
N THR A 83 15.31 -81.91 -11.05
CA THR A 83 16.08 -82.93 -11.78
C THR A 83 17.06 -82.28 -12.76
N GLY A 84 18.35 -82.65 -12.68
CA GLY A 84 19.35 -82.41 -13.75
C GLY A 84 19.98 -81.01 -13.78
N PRO A 85 21.32 -80.90 -13.71
CA PRO A 85 22.03 -79.65 -14.00
C PRO A 85 22.33 -79.50 -15.51
N ASP A 86 22.33 -78.27 -16.02
CA ASP A 86 23.53 -77.72 -16.67
C ASP A 86 23.44 -76.20 -16.96
N LEU A 87 24.60 -75.55 -16.89
CA LEU A 87 24.98 -74.18 -17.28
C LEU A 87 23.87 -73.16 -17.64
N TYR A 88 23.52 -72.26 -16.70
CA TYR A 88 24.20 -70.95 -16.56
C TYR A 88 23.57 -70.13 -15.41
N THR A 89 24.40 -69.72 -14.44
CA THR A 89 23.98 -68.83 -13.35
C THR A 89 24.01 -67.35 -13.79
N SER A 90 22.88 -66.66 -13.62
CA SER A 90 22.79 -65.20 -13.59
C SER A 90 22.01 -64.80 -12.34
N THR A 91 22.56 -63.89 -11.53
CA THR A 91 22.17 -63.65 -10.14
C THR A 91 20.74 -63.11 -9.97
N VAL A 92 19.96 -63.76 -9.09
CA VAL A 92 18.65 -63.31 -8.61
C VAL A 92 18.54 -63.64 -7.11
N GLU A 93 19.50 -63.15 -6.31
CA GLU A 93 19.66 -63.51 -4.88
C GLU A 93 19.29 -62.39 -3.89
N GLU A 94 18.92 -61.19 -4.37
CA GLU A 94 18.61 -60.00 -3.54
C GLU A 94 17.12 -59.63 -3.49
N LEU A 95 16.22 -60.62 -3.49
CA LEU A 95 14.76 -60.41 -3.44
C LEU A 95 14.11 -61.19 -2.30
N GLU A 96 13.75 -60.49 -1.22
CA GLU A 96 12.96 -61.08 -0.15
C GLU A 96 11.57 -61.48 -0.65
N ASN A 97 11.13 -62.69 -0.26
CA ASN A 97 9.79 -63.23 -0.53
C ASN A 97 9.36 -63.20 -2.02
N ALA A 98 10.30 -63.48 -2.94
CA ALA A 98 10.04 -63.57 -4.37
C ALA A 98 9.00 -64.66 -4.71
N SER A 99 7.82 -64.23 -5.18
CA SER A 99 6.75 -65.09 -5.70
C SER A 99 6.87 -65.21 -7.22
N THR A 100 7.13 -66.42 -7.72
CA THR A 100 7.22 -66.69 -9.16
C THR A 100 5.90 -67.26 -9.69
N TYR A 101 5.39 -66.66 -10.76
CA TYR A 101 4.18 -67.06 -11.48
C TYR A 101 4.56 -67.41 -12.92
N LEU A 102 4.13 -68.58 -13.41
CA LEU A 102 4.34 -68.98 -14.80
C LEU A 102 3.01 -68.90 -15.57
N PHE A 103 2.97 -68.02 -16.56
CA PHE A 103 1.85 -67.85 -17.48
C PHE A 103 2.19 -68.48 -18.82
N ARG A 104 1.15 -68.92 -19.54
CA ARG A 104 1.26 -69.39 -20.92
C ARG A 104 0.42 -68.48 -21.80
N THR A 105 0.99 -67.97 -22.88
CA THR A 105 0.21 -67.27 -23.92
C THR A 105 -0.59 -68.30 -24.71
N GLU A 106 -1.69 -67.88 -25.31
CA GLU A 106 -2.51 -68.76 -26.16
C GLU A 106 -1.78 -69.14 -27.46
N THR A 107 -0.80 -68.33 -27.87
CA THR A 107 0.20 -68.65 -28.91
C THR A 107 1.26 -69.66 -28.46
N GLY A 108 1.15 -70.21 -27.25
CA GLY A 108 1.99 -71.29 -26.72
C GLY A 108 3.27 -70.86 -26.00
N GLY A 109 3.61 -69.57 -26.04
CA GLY A 109 4.77 -68.97 -25.39
C GLY A 109 4.70 -69.00 -23.86
N GLN A 110 5.86 -68.96 -23.20
CA GLN A 110 5.94 -68.90 -21.74
C GLN A 110 6.35 -67.51 -21.25
N VAL A 111 5.62 -67.00 -20.27
CA VAL A 111 5.87 -65.71 -19.60
C VAL A 111 6.01 -65.99 -18.10
N LYS A 112 7.21 -65.77 -17.56
CA LYS A 112 7.55 -65.98 -16.16
C LYS A 112 7.60 -64.62 -15.46
N VAL A 113 6.65 -64.37 -14.56
CA VAL A 113 6.59 -63.15 -13.77
C VAL A 113 7.13 -63.44 -12.36
N ILE A 114 8.18 -62.73 -11.96
CA ILE A 114 8.74 -62.81 -10.60
C ILE A 114 8.39 -61.52 -9.88
N VAL A 115 7.58 -61.62 -8.82
CA VAL A 115 7.21 -60.47 -7.98
C VAL A 115 7.93 -60.62 -6.65
N GLY A 116 8.86 -59.71 -6.34
CA GLY A 116 9.63 -59.73 -5.08
C GLY A 116 9.69 -58.36 -4.42
N ARG A 117 10.25 -58.32 -3.21
CA ARG A 117 10.45 -57.08 -2.46
C ARG A 117 11.95 -56.77 -2.37
N SER A 118 12.32 -55.54 -2.69
CA SER A 118 13.68 -55.03 -2.51
C SER A 118 13.60 -53.58 -2.05
N ASN A 119 14.32 -53.23 -0.98
CA ASN A 119 14.38 -51.89 -0.37
C ASN A 119 13.00 -51.20 -0.29
N MET A 120 12.06 -51.85 0.39
CA MET A 120 10.65 -51.45 0.58
C MET A 120 9.78 -51.34 -0.69
N LYS A 121 10.36 -51.36 -1.90
CA LYS A 121 9.66 -51.33 -3.19
C LYS A 121 9.22 -52.76 -3.59
N TYR A 122 8.07 -52.88 -4.25
CA TYR A 122 7.69 -54.10 -4.96
C TYR A 122 8.28 -54.04 -6.37
N VAL A 123 9.02 -55.08 -6.77
CA VAL A 123 9.64 -55.19 -8.09
C VAL A 123 9.00 -56.36 -8.83
N VAL A 124 8.55 -56.09 -10.06
CA VAL A 124 7.95 -57.08 -10.96
C VAL A 124 8.90 -57.27 -12.14
N TYR A 125 9.52 -58.44 -12.22
CA TYR A 125 10.31 -58.89 -13.37
C TYR A 125 9.42 -59.72 -14.29
N VAL A 126 9.55 -59.55 -15.60
CA VAL A 126 8.83 -60.34 -16.61
C VAL A 126 9.83 -60.95 -17.59
N GLU A 127 10.17 -62.22 -17.39
CA GLU A 127 11.02 -63.00 -18.29
C GLU A 127 10.13 -63.72 -19.32
N VAL A 128 10.22 -63.34 -20.60
CA VAL A 128 9.48 -64.02 -21.68
C VAL A 128 10.39 -65.03 -22.36
N SER A 129 10.13 -66.32 -22.13
CA SER A 129 11.04 -67.41 -22.54
C SER A 129 10.94 -67.79 -24.01
N SER A 130 9.77 -67.57 -24.63
CA SER A 130 9.51 -67.90 -26.03
C SER A 130 8.34 -67.11 -26.59
N LEU A 131 8.56 -66.51 -27.75
CA LEU A 131 7.54 -65.86 -28.58
C LEU A 131 7.69 -66.41 -30.01
N PRO A 132 6.59 -66.76 -30.71
CA PRO A 132 6.67 -67.11 -32.12
C PRO A 132 7.12 -65.91 -32.95
N GLN A 133 7.80 -66.17 -34.06
CA GLN A 133 8.43 -65.14 -34.89
C GLN A 133 7.38 -64.30 -35.63
N TRP A 134 7.10 -63.09 -35.13
CA TRP A 134 6.17 -62.13 -35.72
C TRP A 134 6.81 -61.25 -36.80
N SER A 135 5.96 -60.66 -37.64
CA SER A 135 6.31 -59.64 -38.64
C SER A 135 6.59 -58.27 -38.01
N ASN A 136 7.48 -57.49 -38.62
CA ASN A 136 7.98 -56.18 -38.16
C ASN A 136 6.92 -55.04 -38.02
N GLU A 137 5.62 -55.34 -38.10
CA GLU A 137 4.55 -54.34 -38.15
C GLU A 137 3.62 -54.38 -36.92
N ASP A 138 3.77 -55.36 -36.02
CA ASP A 138 2.94 -55.51 -34.81
C ASP A 138 3.74 -55.17 -33.54
N MET A 139 3.29 -54.15 -32.80
CA MET A 139 3.88 -53.78 -31.50
C MET A 139 3.14 -54.50 -30.36
N LEU A 140 3.89 -55.20 -29.50
CA LEU A 140 3.38 -55.70 -28.21
C LEU A 140 3.19 -54.55 -27.21
N VAL A 141 2.15 -54.62 -26.40
CA VAL A 141 1.89 -53.69 -25.28
C VAL A 141 1.50 -54.47 -24.03
N LEU A 142 2.13 -54.15 -22.90
CA LEU A 142 1.77 -54.65 -21.57
C LEU A 142 0.75 -53.71 -20.94
N ASN A 143 -0.45 -54.24 -20.63
CA ASN A 143 -1.48 -53.52 -19.87
C ASN A 143 -1.54 -54.05 -18.43
N TRP A 144 -1.47 -53.16 -17.44
CA TRP A 144 -1.51 -53.54 -16.03
C TRP A 144 -2.34 -52.58 -15.16
N GLY A 145 -2.75 -53.07 -13.98
CA GLY A 145 -3.51 -52.36 -12.97
C GLY A 145 -3.98 -53.29 -11.85
N MET A 146 -4.63 -52.74 -10.81
CA MET A 146 -5.15 -53.53 -9.69
C MET A 146 -6.50 -54.18 -10.05
N PHE A 147 -6.70 -55.43 -9.65
CA PHE A 147 -7.97 -56.16 -9.82
C PHE A 147 -8.51 -56.65 -8.47
N ARG A 148 -9.83 -56.89 -8.39
CA ARG A 148 -10.42 -57.65 -7.26
C ARG A 148 -9.91 -59.10 -7.26
N SER A 149 -9.91 -59.75 -6.09
CA SER A 149 -9.44 -61.13 -5.89
C SER A 149 -10.19 -62.21 -6.69
N ASN A 150 -11.37 -61.89 -7.23
CA ASN A 150 -12.16 -62.72 -8.12
C ASN A 150 -11.98 -62.37 -9.62
N SER A 151 -11.00 -61.51 -9.95
CA SER A 151 -10.71 -60.98 -11.30
C SER A 151 -11.89 -60.31 -12.03
N SER A 152 -12.98 -59.97 -11.34
CA SER A 152 -14.22 -59.53 -12.00
C SER A 152 -14.25 -58.04 -12.38
N SER A 153 -13.31 -57.23 -11.89
CA SER A 153 -13.26 -55.79 -12.15
C SER A 153 -11.88 -55.22 -11.83
N LEU A 154 -11.42 -54.26 -12.65
CA LEU A 154 -10.32 -53.36 -12.30
C LEU A 154 -10.73 -52.51 -11.07
N LEU A 155 -9.79 -52.23 -10.18
CA LEU A 155 -9.95 -51.31 -9.06
C LEU A 155 -9.31 -49.96 -9.42
N PRO A 156 -10.00 -48.83 -9.23
CA PRO A 156 -9.35 -47.52 -9.31
C PRO A 156 -8.29 -47.41 -8.20
N MET A 157 -7.14 -46.83 -8.52
CA MET A 157 -6.01 -46.63 -7.59
C MET A 157 -6.34 -45.68 -6.41
N ASN A 158 -7.52 -45.04 -6.41
CA ASN A 158 -8.02 -44.20 -5.33
C ASN A 158 -9.49 -44.55 -5.02
N PRO A 159 -9.85 -45.03 -3.81
CA PRO A 159 -11.24 -45.38 -3.48
C PRO A 159 -12.19 -44.20 -3.27
N LEU A 160 -11.66 -42.99 -3.03
CA LEU A 160 -12.42 -41.84 -2.54
C LEU A 160 -13.04 -40.94 -3.62
N ILE A 161 -12.70 -41.12 -4.90
CA ILE A 161 -13.25 -40.33 -6.00
C ILE A 161 -13.62 -41.25 -7.16
N SER A 162 -14.92 -41.54 -7.30
CA SER A 162 -15.48 -42.03 -8.56
C SER A 162 -16.93 -41.54 -8.71
N ALA A 163 -17.17 -40.75 -9.77
CA ALA A 163 -18.51 -40.50 -10.28
C ALA A 163 -18.85 -41.58 -11.34
N PRO A 164 -20.14 -41.91 -11.57
CA PRO A 164 -20.50 -42.92 -12.55
C PRO A 164 -20.22 -42.43 -13.98
N GLY A 165 -19.19 -42.98 -14.63
CA GLY A 165 -18.91 -42.72 -16.05
C GLY A 165 -17.43 -42.70 -16.46
N THR A 166 -16.50 -42.50 -15.52
CA THR A 166 -15.07 -42.43 -15.85
C THR A 166 -14.52 -43.82 -16.21
N VAL A 167 -13.90 -43.95 -17.39
CA VAL A 167 -13.17 -45.16 -17.79
C VAL A 167 -12.00 -45.38 -16.82
N SER A 168 -11.80 -46.61 -16.37
CA SER A 168 -10.76 -46.94 -15.40
C SER A 168 -9.40 -47.05 -16.09
N ASN A 169 -8.49 -46.10 -15.80
CA ASN A 169 -7.16 -46.03 -16.41
C ASN A 169 -6.37 -47.34 -16.18
N THR A 170 -6.07 -48.04 -17.27
CA THR A 170 -5.03 -49.08 -17.33
C THR A 170 -3.70 -48.42 -17.73
N THR A 171 -2.61 -48.78 -17.06
CA THR A 171 -1.28 -48.33 -17.48
C THR A 171 -0.85 -49.19 -18.67
N GLN A 172 -0.53 -48.54 -19.79
CA GLN A 172 0.00 -49.19 -20.99
C GLN A 172 1.52 -49.02 -21.04
N THR A 173 2.25 -50.05 -21.48
CA THR A 173 3.71 -50.00 -21.63
C THR A 173 4.12 -50.76 -22.89
N PRO A 174 4.58 -50.09 -23.96
CA PRO A 174 4.97 -50.75 -25.20
C PRO A 174 6.28 -51.52 -25.03
N PHE A 175 6.42 -52.66 -25.73
CA PHE A 175 7.68 -53.39 -25.82
C PHE A 175 8.48 -52.90 -27.03
N MET A 176 9.69 -52.40 -26.83
CA MET A 176 10.62 -52.13 -27.93
C MET A 176 11.46 -53.37 -28.29
N GLN A 177 11.61 -53.63 -29.59
CA GLN A 177 12.36 -54.77 -30.11
C GLN A 177 13.84 -54.42 -30.26
N GLU A 178 14.60 -54.55 -29.17
CA GLU A 178 16.07 -54.56 -29.26
C GLU A 178 16.59 -55.86 -29.91
N SER A 179 17.87 -55.84 -30.29
CA SER A 179 18.47 -56.81 -31.21
C SER A 179 18.58 -58.25 -30.66
N LEU A 180 18.65 -59.22 -31.59
CA LEU A 180 18.62 -60.66 -31.29
C LEU A 180 19.60 -61.09 -30.18
N GLY A 181 19.10 -61.85 -29.20
CA GLY A 181 19.90 -62.88 -28.52
C GLY A 181 20.20 -62.69 -27.04
N ARG A 182 19.62 -61.69 -26.34
CA ARG A 182 19.69 -61.60 -24.87
C ARG A 182 18.32 -61.46 -24.22
N LYS A 183 18.19 -62.01 -23.01
CA LYS A 183 17.00 -61.87 -22.16
C LYS A 183 16.88 -60.41 -21.72
N THR A 184 15.80 -59.74 -22.11
CA THR A 184 15.50 -58.38 -21.69
C THR A 184 14.78 -58.40 -20.34
N ASN A 185 15.48 -58.00 -19.28
CA ASN A 185 14.90 -57.77 -17.96
C ASN A 185 14.57 -56.28 -17.82
N PHE A 186 13.32 -55.94 -17.48
CA PHE A 186 12.90 -54.58 -17.20
C PHE A 186 12.15 -54.51 -15.86
N CYS A 187 12.42 -53.46 -15.10
CA CYS A 187 11.80 -53.17 -13.82
C CYS A 187 10.97 -51.89 -13.94
N VAL A 188 9.66 -51.96 -13.74
CA VAL A 188 8.79 -50.76 -13.71
C VAL A 188 8.66 -50.27 -12.27
N PRO A 189 9.20 -49.10 -11.89
CA PRO A 189 9.03 -48.53 -10.56
C PRO A 189 7.59 -48.04 -10.37
N VAL A 190 6.83 -48.74 -9.53
CA VAL A 190 5.44 -48.39 -9.22
C VAL A 190 5.39 -47.00 -8.56
N GLY A 191 4.75 -46.04 -9.22
CA GLY A 191 4.59 -44.67 -8.73
C GLY A 191 5.34 -43.59 -9.53
N ILE A 192 6.07 -43.95 -10.60
CA ILE A 192 6.71 -43.00 -11.51
C ILE A 192 5.97 -42.99 -12.86
N SER A 193 5.93 -41.82 -13.50
CA SER A 193 5.35 -41.57 -14.83
C SER A 193 6.15 -40.50 -15.58
N SER A 194 5.95 -40.37 -16.89
CA SER A 194 6.72 -39.47 -17.77
C SER A 194 6.74 -38.00 -17.34
N GLY A 195 5.71 -37.53 -16.62
CA GLY A 195 5.57 -36.11 -16.28
C GLY A 195 5.43 -35.18 -17.50
N TYR A 196 5.76 -33.90 -17.30
CA TYR A 196 5.49 -32.80 -18.21
C TYR A 196 6.66 -31.80 -18.26
N PRO A 197 7.01 -31.24 -19.44
CA PRO A 197 8.11 -30.27 -19.62
C PRO A 197 7.80 -28.84 -19.14
N ALA A 198 6.65 -28.59 -18.53
CA ALA A 198 6.25 -27.27 -18.05
C ALA A 198 5.28 -27.37 -16.85
N PRO A 199 5.36 -26.46 -15.86
CA PRO A 199 6.37 -25.43 -15.69
C PRO A 199 7.76 -26.02 -15.38
N LEU A 200 8.83 -25.22 -15.53
CA LEU A 200 10.18 -25.61 -15.12
C LEU A 200 10.32 -25.56 -13.58
N GLY A 201 11.30 -26.30 -13.06
CA GLY A 201 11.48 -26.55 -11.63
C GLY A 201 10.57 -27.67 -11.10
N ILE A 202 10.20 -27.59 -9.83
CA ILE A 202 9.20 -28.47 -9.22
C ILE A 202 7.79 -27.87 -9.26
N SER A 203 6.81 -28.70 -9.58
CA SER A 203 5.39 -28.37 -9.52
C SER A 203 4.59 -29.50 -8.87
N PHE A 204 3.59 -29.13 -8.05
CA PHE A 204 2.83 -30.07 -7.23
C PHE A 204 1.41 -30.22 -7.75
N SER A 205 1.03 -31.43 -8.12
CA SER A 205 -0.30 -31.77 -8.61
C SER A 205 -1.34 -31.83 -7.48
N ASN A 206 -2.62 -31.72 -7.84
CA ASN A 206 -3.74 -31.84 -6.89
C ASN A 206 -3.95 -33.26 -6.35
N ASP A 207 -3.40 -34.29 -7.00
CA ASP A 207 -3.43 -35.69 -6.56
C ASP A 207 -2.28 -36.06 -5.61
N GLY A 208 -1.38 -35.11 -5.31
CA GLY A 208 -0.20 -35.33 -4.46
C GLY A 208 1.04 -35.84 -5.20
N SER A 209 1.00 -36.01 -6.52
CA SER A 209 2.22 -36.20 -7.33
C SER A 209 3.05 -34.90 -7.43
N VAL A 210 4.35 -35.06 -7.65
CA VAL A 210 5.27 -33.95 -7.95
C VAL A 210 5.87 -34.16 -9.33
N ASN A 211 5.79 -33.13 -10.16
CA ASN A 211 6.44 -33.05 -11.45
C ASN A 211 7.73 -32.24 -11.34
N PHE A 212 8.84 -32.85 -11.76
CA PHE A 212 10.15 -32.22 -11.90
C PHE A 212 10.35 -31.91 -13.39
N ALA A 213 10.84 -30.71 -13.73
CA ALA A 213 11.16 -30.34 -15.10
C ALA A 213 12.42 -29.45 -15.17
N PHE A 214 13.46 -29.94 -15.85
CA PHE A 214 14.81 -29.39 -15.84
C PHE A 214 15.32 -29.19 -17.26
N PHE A 215 15.82 -27.98 -17.58
CA PHE A 215 16.36 -27.70 -18.90
C PHE A 215 17.80 -28.20 -19.02
N SER A 216 18.09 -29.00 -20.06
CA SER A 216 19.45 -29.31 -20.48
C SER A 216 19.49 -29.83 -21.93
N ARG A 217 20.24 -29.12 -22.79
CA ARG A 217 20.38 -29.42 -24.22
C ARG A 217 21.35 -30.57 -24.49
N ASN A 218 22.61 -30.44 -24.10
CA ASN A 218 23.72 -31.31 -24.54
C ASN A 218 24.04 -32.49 -23.59
N THR A 219 23.25 -32.74 -22.55
CA THR A 219 23.46 -33.92 -21.68
C THR A 219 22.83 -35.17 -22.28
N GLU A 220 23.47 -36.31 -22.11
CA GLU A 220 23.00 -37.61 -22.64
C GLU A 220 22.04 -38.32 -21.69
N SER A 221 22.25 -38.16 -20.39
CA SER A 221 21.40 -38.73 -19.34
C SER A 221 21.42 -37.80 -18.12
N ILE A 222 20.27 -37.69 -17.46
CA ILE A 222 20.12 -36.96 -16.20
C ILE A 222 19.63 -37.93 -15.14
N VAL A 223 20.18 -37.80 -13.93
CA VAL A 223 19.74 -38.52 -12.74
C VAL A 223 19.09 -37.54 -11.79
N LEU A 224 17.84 -37.77 -11.42
CA LEU A 224 17.19 -37.07 -10.32
C LEU A 224 17.65 -37.71 -9.00
N CYS A 225 18.35 -36.93 -8.18
CA CYS A 225 18.86 -37.33 -6.88
C CYS A 225 17.90 -36.84 -5.79
N LEU A 226 17.36 -37.76 -4.97
CA LEU A 226 16.40 -37.49 -3.90
C LEU A 226 17.01 -37.81 -2.53
N TYR A 227 16.75 -36.95 -1.55
CA TYR A 227 17.36 -36.97 -0.22
C TYR A 227 16.27 -36.95 0.86
N ASP A 228 16.29 -37.91 1.78
CA ASP A 228 15.49 -37.91 3.00
C ASP A 228 16.10 -37.01 4.08
N GLU A 229 17.42 -36.99 4.23
CA GLU A 229 18.17 -36.08 5.10
C GLU A 229 19.32 -35.43 4.32
N MET A 230 19.86 -34.30 4.81
CA MET A 230 20.96 -33.57 4.16
C MET A 230 22.31 -34.27 4.39
N THR A 231 22.54 -35.37 3.66
CA THR A 231 23.81 -36.12 3.64
C THR A 231 24.44 -36.06 2.25
N ASP A 232 25.74 -36.35 2.14
CA ASP A 232 26.48 -36.28 0.85
C ASP A 232 26.05 -37.34 -0.18
N LYS A 233 25.11 -38.24 0.16
CA LYS A 233 24.62 -39.31 -0.73
C LYS A 233 23.09 -39.29 -0.83
N PRO A 234 22.51 -39.31 -2.04
CA PRO A 234 21.06 -39.39 -2.20
C PRO A 234 20.52 -40.75 -1.76
N SER A 235 19.40 -40.71 -1.03
CA SER A 235 18.66 -41.86 -0.52
C SER A 235 17.83 -42.56 -1.61
N SER A 236 17.63 -41.90 -2.77
CA SER A 236 17.26 -42.58 -4.02
C SER A 236 17.80 -41.79 -5.22
N GLU A 237 18.32 -42.51 -6.21
CA GLU A 237 18.62 -41.97 -7.53
C GLU A 237 17.58 -42.49 -8.55
N ILE A 238 17.25 -41.68 -9.56
CA ILE A 238 16.31 -42.01 -10.63
C ILE A 238 16.93 -41.55 -11.95
N ASP A 239 17.48 -42.48 -12.74
CA ASP A 239 17.89 -42.22 -14.12
C ASP A 239 16.67 -41.88 -14.98
N LEU A 240 16.73 -40.75 -15.70
CA LEU A 240 15.69 -40.31 -16.62
C LEU A 240 15.93 -40.93 -18.01
N ASP A 241 14.97 -41.72 -18.48
CA ASP A 241 14.98 -42.28 -19.84
C ASP A 241 14.84 -41.15 -20.90
N PRO A 242 15.81 -40.96 -21.83
CA PRO A 242 15.79 -39.87 -22.81
C PRO A 242 14.66 -39.96 -23.85
N TYR A 243 13.97 -41.09 -23.98
CA TYR A 243 12.85 -41.28 -24.91
C TYR A 243 11.47 -41.11 -24.25
N VAL A 244 11.41 -41.11 -22.90
CA VAL A 244 10.14 -41.04 -22.13
C VAL A 244 10.08 -39.79 -21.22
N ASN A 245 11.23 -39.40 -20.66
CA ASN A 245 11.36 -38.36 -19.63
C ASN A 245 12.06 -37.11 -20.18
N ARG A 246 11.90 -36.82 -21.49
CA ARG A 246 12.46 -35.65 -22.18
C ARG A 246 11.55 -35.20 -23.32
N THR A 247 11.30 -33.89 -23.41
CA THR A 247 10.62 -33.22 -24.53
C THR A 247 11.49 -32.08 -25.02
N GLY A 248 12.11 -32.23 -26.20
CA GLY A 248 13.08 -31.26 -26.72
C GLY A 248 14.31 -31.18 -25.80
N ASP A 249 14.61 -29.98 -25.29
CA ASP A 249 15.72 -29.73 -24.36
C ASP A 249 15.28 -29.76 -22.88
N VAL A 250 14.02 -30.12 -22.56
CA VAL A 250 13.54 -30.21 -21.18
C VAL A 250 13.38 -31.66 -20.78
N TRP A 251 14.09 -32.07 -19.75
CA TRP A 251 13.94 -33.34 -19.05
C TRP A 251 12.85 -33.22 -17.99
N HIS A 252 12.03 -34.25 -17.81
CA HIS A 252 10.90 -34.19 -16.89
C HIS A 252 10.47 -35.58 -16.39
N VAL A 253 9.95 -35.64 -15.16
CA VAL A 253 9.40 -36.86 -14.57
C VAL A 253 8.33 -36.48 -13.54
N SER A 254 7.27 -37.30 -13.42
CA SER A 254 6.26 -37.13 -12.37
C SER A 254 6.20 -38.35 -11.45
N MET A 255 6.35 -38.09 -10.15
CA MET A 255 6.48 -39.11 -9.11
C MET A 255 5.40 -38.93 -8.04
N GLY A 256 4.68 -40.01 -7.74
CA GLY A 256 3.81 -40.13 -6.58
C GLY A 256 4.56 -40.62 -5.35
N GLY A 257 4.06 -40.30 -4.15
CA GLY A 257 4.60 -40.84 -2.90
C GLY A 257 5.95 -40.25 -2.46
N VAL A 258 6.31 -39.04 -2.91
CA VAL A 258 7.59 -38.37 -2.59
C VAL A 258 7.79 -38.00 -1.11
N GLY A 259 6.76 -38.14 -0.26
CA GLY A 259 6.75 -37.71 1.14
C GLY A 259 7.90 -38.16 2.06
N PRO A 260 8.64 -39.27 1.82
CA PRO A 260 9.85 -39.58 2.57
C PRO A 260 11.04 -38.64 2.32
N TYR A 261 11.07 -37.97 1.17
CA TYR A 261 12.19 -37.13 0.73
C TYR A 261 11.97 -35.66 1.10
N LYS A 262 13.02 -35.01 1.61
CA LYS A 262 13.04 -33.60 2.04
C LYS A 262 13.72 -32.67 1.03
N SER A 263 14.58 -33.18 0.14
CA SER A 263 15.38 -32.38 -0.81
C SER A 263 15.67 -33.13 -2.11
N TYR A 264 16.06 -32.40 -3.16
CA TYR A 264 16.39 -32.93 -4.48
C TYR A 264 17.48 -32.11 -5.20
N GLY A 265 18.10 -32.73 -6.21
CA GLY A 265 19.02 -32.10 -7.17
C GLY A 265 19.23 -33.02 -8.39
N TYR A 266 20.04 -32.59 -9.36
CA TYR A 266 20.25 -33.35 -10.61
C TYR A 266 21.73 -33.65 -10.87
N ARG A 267 22.08 -34.90 -11.17
CA ARG A 267 23.41 -35.26 -11.70
C ARG A 267 23.34 -35.40 -13.21
N CYS A 268 24.15 -34.63 -13.93
CA CYS A 268 24.23 -34.70 -15.38
C CYS A 268 25.34 -35.66 -15.81
N LYS A 269 25.02 -36.59 -16.71
CA LYS A 269 25.98 -37.45 -17.41
C LYS A 269 26.21 -36.89 -18.81
N ALA A 270 27.46 -36.59 -19.13
CA ALA A 270 27.91 -36.08 -20.41
C ALA A 270 29.06 -36.96 -20.95
N ASP A 271 29.13 -37.14 -22.27
CA ASP A 271 30.13 -38.03 -22.87
C ASP A 271 31.51 -37.36 -22.88
N LEU A 272 32.48 -37.98 -22.19
CA LEU A 272 33.84 -37.48 -22.05
C LEU A 272 34.68 -37.82 -23.28
N LEU A 273 34.37 -37.16 -24.40
CA LEU A 273 35.18 -37.23 -25.62
C LEU A 273 36.51 -36.47 -25.48
N LYS A 274 37.47 -37.16 -24.87
CA LYS A 274 38.92 -36.99 -25.03
C LYS A 274 39.53 -35.68 -24.52
N ASP A 275 39.76 -35.64 -23.21
CA ASP A 275 41.12 -35.31 -22.75
C ASP A 275 41.52 -36.23 -21.59
N GLU A 276 42.75 -36.74 -21.59
CA GLU A 276 43.24 -37.69 -20.57
C GLU A 276 43.71 -36.94 -19.31
N GLY A 277 42.78 -36.25 -18.63
CA GLY A 277 43.08 -35.27 -17.57
C GLY A 277 42.49 -35.56 -16.19
N ASP A 278 41.18 -35.84 -16.08
CA ASP A 278 40.55 -36.15 -14.79
C ASP A 278 39.27 -37.01 -14.95
N ARG A 279 39.00 -37.86 -13.96
CA ARG A 279 37.76 -38.67 -13.82
C ARG A 279 36.83 -38.18 -12.69
N SER A 280 37.17 -37.08 -12.02
CA SER A 280 36.42 -36.54 -10.87
C SER A 280 35.02 -35.99 -11.20
N GLN A 281 34.88 -35.31 -12.34
CA GLN A 281 33.75 -34.38 -12.60
C GLN A 281 32.37 -35.04 -12.72
N ALA A 282 32.30 -36.35 -13.00
CA ALA A 282 31.03 -37.08 -13.19
C ALA A 282 30.26 -37.40 -11.88
N SER A 283 30.59 -36.74 -10.76
CA SER A 283 30.11 -37.09 -9.41
C SER A 283 29.13 -36.08 -8.78
N HIS A 284 29.20 -34.80 -9.18
CA HIS A 284 28.54 -33.69 -8.49
C HIS A 284 27.03 -33.59 -8.77
N VAL A 285 26.26 -33.10 -7.79
CA VAL A 285 24.80 -32.90 -7.91
C VAL A 285 24.52 -31.41 -8.00
N LEU A 286 23.80 -31.00 -9.05
CA LEU A 286 23.49 -29.61 -9.36
C LEU A 286 22.17 -29.17 -8.72
N LEU A 287 22.13 -27.91 -8.31
CA LEU A 287 20.94 -27.21 -7.87
C LEU A 287 20.00 -26.92 -9.05
N ASP A 288 18.69 -27.02 -8.82
CA ASP A 288 17.66 -26.59 -9.78
C ASP A 288 17.63 -25.05 -9.87
N PRO A 289 17.86 -24.43 -11.05
CA PRO A 289 17.79 -22.98 -11.20
C PRO A 289 16.41 -22.38 -10.84
N TYR A 290 15.34 -23.18 -10.88
CA TYR A 290 13.97 -22.78 -10.53
C TYR A 290 13.59 -23.22 -9.09
N ALA A 291 14.55 -23.65 -8.26
CA ALA A 291 14.29 -23.94 -6.85
C ALA A 291 13.84 -22.68 -6.09
N LYS A 292 12.57 -22.66 -5.68
CA LYS A 292 11.97 -21.61 -4.81
C LYS A 292 12.34 -21.74 -3.34
N ILE A 293 12.62 -22.96 -2.88
CA ILE A 293 13.04 -23.28 -1.51
C ILE A 293 14.39 -23.97 -1.60
N LEU A 294 15.33 -23.53 -0.77
CA LEU A 294 16.69 -24.06 -0.72
C LEU A 294 16.97 -24.75 0.62
N LYS A 295 17.83 -25.78 0.58
CA LYS A 295 18.35 -26.48 1.76
C LYS A 295 19.85 -26.69 1.60
N SER A 296 20.62 -26.28 2.60
CA SER A 296 22.08 -26.41 2.66
C SER A 296 22.51 -27.29 3.83
N SER A 297 23.48 -28.18 3.61
CA SER A 297 24.14 -28.93 4.68
C SER A 297 25.16 -28.03 5.39
N PHE A 298 25.15 -27.96 6.72
CA PHE A 298 26.22 -27.35 7.52
C PHE A 298 26.84 -28.40 8.45
N PRO A 299 28.18 -28.50 8.46
CA PRO A 299 28.90 -28.64 9.72
C PRO A 299 30.10 -27.68 9.82
N ASP A 300 30.14 -26.92 10.92
CA ASP A 300 31.32 -26.39 11.62
C ASP A 300 32.60 -26.06 10.82
N HIS A 301 32.69 -24.83 10.30
CA HIS A 301 33.84 -23.93 10.53
C HIS A 301 33.52 -22.47 10.10
N PRO A 302 33.87 -21.45 10.91
CA PRO A 302 33.66 -20.05 10.52
C PRO A 302 34.69 -19.61 9.47
N GLY A 303 34.24 -19.32 8.24
CA GLY A 303 35.06 -18.68 7.20
C GLY A 303 34.88 -19.22 5.77
N SER A 304 34.18 -20.35 5.57
CA SER A 304 33.94 -20.90 4.23
C SER A 304 32.60 -21.62 4.14
N VAL A 305 31.61 -20.99 3.51
CA VAL A 305 30.41 -21.68 3.02
C VAL A 305 30.82 -22.42 1.75
N SER A 306 31.11 -23.71 1.88
CA SER A 306 31.34 -24.55 0.70
C SER A 306 30.02 -24.71 -0.08
N LEU A 307 29.90 -24.00 -1.20
CA LEU A 307 28.72 -23.99 -2.08
C LEU A 307 28.27 -25.38 -2.57
N VAL A 308 29.14 -26.38 -2.44
CA VAL A 308 29.02 -27.78 -2.90
C VAL A 308 27.72 -28.49 -2.47
N ASN A 309 27.13 -28.14 -1.33
CA ASN A 309 26.02 -28.88 -0.72
C ASN A 309 24.69 -28.09 -0.63
N CYS A 310 24.36 -27.29 -1.66
CA CYS A 310 23.04 -26.63 -1.77
C CYS A 310 22.07 -27.43 -2.66
N LEU A 311 20.89 -27.77 -2.13
CA LEU A 311 19.87 -28.58 -2.81
C LEU A 311 18.49 -27.88 -2.82
N GLY A 312 17.65 -28.27 -3.77
CA GLY A 312 16.25 -27.84 -3.83
C GLY A 312 15.43 -28.48 -2.70
N GLY A 313 14.59 -27.69 -2.04
CA GLY A 313 13.68 -28.17 -1.00
C GLY A 313 12.45 -28.85 -1.61
N LEU A 314 12.20 -30.12 -1.27
CA LEU A 314 11.04 -30.88 -1.78
C LEU A 314 9.79 -30.64 -0.93
N CYS A 315 9.36 -29.39 -0.83
CA CYS A 315 8.14 -28.99 -0.13
C CYS A 315 7.40 -27.89 -0.89
N ARG A 316 6.07 -27.79 -0.68
CA ARG A 316 5.29 -26.68 -1.21
C ARG A 316 5.72 -25.39 -0.48
N GLU A 317 5.71 -24.29 -1.22
CA GLU A 317 5.72 -22.94 -0.65
C GLU A 317 4.51 -22.80 0.30
N PRO A 318 4.67 -22.27 1.52
CA PRO A 318 3.57 -22.14 2.47
C PRO A 318 2.50 -21.17 1.92
N SER A 319 1.23 -21.51 2.15
CA SER A 319 0.12 -20.61 1.85
C SER A 319 0.15 -19.40 2.78
N PHE A 320 0.45 -18.22 2.22
CA PHE A 320 0.50 -16.96 2.95
C PHE A 320 -0.82 -16.19 2.82
N ASP A 321 -1.37 -15.70 3.93
CA ASP A 321 -2.54 -14.82 3.89
C ASP A 321 -2.13 -13.36 3.70
N TRP A 322 -2.34 -12.84 2.49
CA TRP A 322 -2.21 -11.42 2.18
C TRP A 322 -3.32 -10.55 2.81
N SER A 323 -4.39 -11.13 3.35
CA SER A 323 -5.54 -10.45 3.98
C SER A 323 -6.19 -9.35 3.12
N GLY A 324 -6.08 -9.47 1.78
CA GLY A 324 -6.59 -8.49 0.82
C GLY A 324 -5.58 -7.43 0.36
N ASP A 325 -4.29 -7.54 0.73
CA ASP A 325 -3.22 -6.69 0.20
C ASP A 325 -3.11 -6.75 -1.34
N THR A 326 -2.77 -5.62 -1.95
CA THR A 326 -2.47 -5.49 -3.37
C THR A 326 -1.43 -4.39 -3.59
N ARG A 327 -0.44 -4.65 -4.47
CA ARG A 327 0.58 -3.70 -4.94
C ARG A 327 0.07 -2.27 -5.13
N LEU A 328 0.72 -1.31 -4.48
CA LEU A 328 0.25 0.07 -4.37
C LEU A 328 0.19 0.80 -5.72
N CYS A 329 1.13 0.49 -6.61
CA CYS A 329 1.22 1.08 -7.95
C CYS A 329 1.25 2.64 -7.94
N LEU A 330 1.97 3.24 -6.99
CA LEU A 330 2.12 4.69 -6.86
C LEU A 330 2.67 5.32 -8.16
N PRO A 331 2.26 6.55 -8.53
CA PRO A 331 2.89 7.30 -9.63
C PRO A 331 4.38 7.48 -9.37
N MET A 332 5.21 7.27 -10.40
CA MET A 332 6.67 7.22 -10.26
C MET A 332 7.24 8.59 -9.88
N GLU A 333 6.68 9.65 -10.43
CA GLU A 333 6.91 11.06 -10.09
C GLU A 333 6.70 11.41 -8.60
N ASN A 334 5.87 10.64 -7.88
CA ASN A 334 5.55 10.88 -6.47
C ASN A 334 6.51 10.19 -5.50
N LEU A 335 7.43 9.35 -5.99
CA LEU A 335 8.32 8.57 -5.13
C LEU A 335 9.37 9.43 -4.41
N VAL A 336 9.70 9.01 -3.20
CA VAL A 336 10.90 9.33 -2.43
C VAL A 336 11.43 8.01 -1.91
N VAL A 337 12.57 7.57 -2.44
CA VAL A 337 13.10 6.20 -2.27
C VAL A 337 14.19 6.18 -1.21
N TYR A 338 14.17 5.17 -0.34
CA TYR A 338 15.24 4.89 0.62
C TYR A 338 15.91 3.54 0.29
N ARG A 339 17.17 3.57 -0.13
CA ARG A 339 17.97 2.39 -0.50
C ARG A 339 18.69 1.83 0.74
N LEU A 340 18.50 0.55 1.05
CA LEU A 340 19.07 -0.10 2.24
C LEU A 340 19.47 -1.57 2.03
N ASN A 341 20.35 -2.05 2.89
CA ASN A 341 20.71 -3.45 3.01
C ASN A 341 19.92 -4.12 4.17
N VAL A 342 19.31 -5.29 3.92
CA VAL A 342 18.41 -5.97 4.86
C VAL A 342 19.09 -6.33 6.19
N ALA A 343 20.32 -6.86 6.12
CA ALA A 343 21.06 -7.21 7.33
C ALA A 343 21.59 -5.96 8.04
N GLN A 344 22.39 -5.16 7.32
CA GLN A 344 23.13 -4.06 7.92
C GLN A 344 22.20 -3.01 8.57
N PHE A 345 20.97 -2.80 8.08
CA PHE A 345 20.06 -1.82 8.69
C PHE A 345 19.65 -2.14 10.14
N THR A 346 19.69 -3.40 10.58
CA THR A 346 19.24 -3.78 11.95
C THR A 346 20.13 -4.76 12.71
N GLU A 347 21.21 -5.25 12.09
CA GLU A 347 22.17 -6.15 12.75
C GLU A 347 22.91 -5.51 13.94
N ASP A 348 23.15 -4.20 13.91
CA ASP A 348 23.84 -3.54 15.03
C ASP A 348 23.00 -3.53 16.32
N LYS A 349 23.69 -3.61 17.47
CA LYS A 349 23.07 -3.68 18.80
C LYS A 349 22.28 -2.42 19.18
N SER A 350 22.64 -1.25 18.63
CA SER A 350 21.89 -0.01 18.79
C SER A 350 20.45 -0.12 18.24
N SER A 351 20.16 -1.07 17.35
CA SER A 351 18.80 -1.36 16.87
C SER A 351 17.86 -1.81 18.00
N GLN A 352 18.40 -2.32 19.11
CA GLN A 352 17.66 -2.85 20.26
C GLN A 352 16.72 -4.02 19.93
N LEU A 353 16.92 -4.70 18.79
CA LEU A 353 16.15 -5.89 18.40
C LEU A 353 16.78 -7.20 18.93
N PRO A 354 15.98 -8.25 19.18
CA PRO A 354 16.49 -9.59 19.50
C PRO A 354 17.38 -10.16 18.39
N THR A 355 18.33 -11.03 18.74
CA THR A 355 19.31 -11.61 17.78
C THR A 355 18.70 -12.49 16.68
N GLY A 356 17.47 -12.97 16.85
CA GLY A 356 16.71 -13.67 15.80
C GLY A 356 15.82 -12.76 14.95
N VAL A 357 15.90 -11.43 15.12
CA VAL A 357 15.09 -10.43 14.40
C VAL A 357 15.99 -9.34 13.81
N ALA A 358 17.04 -8.94 14.54
CA ALA A 358 18.14 -8.13 14.04
C ALA A 358 18.75 -8.73 12.76
N GLY A 359 18.83 -7.92 11.70
CA GLY A 359 19.39 -8.32 10.40
C GLY A 359 18.45 -9.13 9.50
N THR A 360 17.14 -9.07 9.71
CA THR A 360 16.13 -9.85 8.96
C THR A 360 15.03 -8.97 8.37
N PHE A 361 14.20 -9.52 7.46
CA PHE A 361 13.00 -8.83 6.96
C PHE A 361 12.02 -8.43 8.09
N SER A 362 11.92 -9.24 9.15
CA SER A 362 11.17 -8.89 10.36
C SER A 362 11.80 -7.69 11.09
N GLY A 363 13.14 -7.60 11.13
CA GLY A 363 13.85 -6.44 11.67
C GLY A 363 13.57 -5.15 10.91
N LEU A 364 13.47 -5.19 9.58
CA LEU A 364 13.03 -4.04 8.78
C LEU A 364 11.60 -3.60 9.15
N THR A 365 10.73 -4.57 9.44
CA THR A 365 9.32 -4.34 9.81
C THR A 365 9.21 -3.63 11.17
N GLU A 366 9.97 -4.07 12.18
CA GLU A 366 10.06 -3.41 13.50
C GLU A 366 10.55 -1.95 13.41
N LYS A 367 11.25 -1.59 12.33
CA LYS A 367 11.79 -0.24 12.08
C LYS A 367 10.96 0.61 11.13
N LEU A 368 9.77 0.18 10.72
CA LEU A 368 8.89 0.88 9.77
C LEU A 368 8.59 2.34 10.16
N HIS A 369 8.56 2.68 11.46
CA HIS A 369 8.38 4.06 11.92
C HIS A 369 9.50 5.02 11.47
N HIS A 370 10.73 4.53 11.23
CA HIS A 370 11.83 5.36 10.71
C HIS A 370 11.52 5.88 9.30
N PHE A 371 11.06 4.99 8.41
CA PHE A 371 10.68 5.35 7.04
C PHE A 371 9.54 6.39 7.02
N LYS A 372 8.53 6.22 7.90
CA LYS A 372 7.48 7.23 8.09
C LYS A 372 8.02 8.57 8.60
N ALA A 373 8.96 8.55 9.54
CA ALA A 373 9.54 9.77 10.11
C ALA A 373 10.36 10.56 9.08
N LEU A 374 11.08 9.87 8.17
CA LEU A 374 11.76 10.50 7.03
C LEU A 374 10.81 10.94 5.90
N GLY A 375 9.55 10.50 5.92
CA GLY A 375 8.56 10.79 4.89
C GLY A 375 8.78 10.05 3.56
N VAL A 376 9.47 8.90 3.58
CA VAL A 376 9.71 8.09 2.37
C VAL A 376 8.56 7.13 2.09
N ASN A 377 8.28 6.87 0.81
CA ASN A 377 7.12 6.09 0.35
C ASN A 377 7.51 4.92 -0.58
N ALA A 378 8.80 4.66 -0.75
CA ALA A 378 9.32 3.43 -1.32
C ALA A 378 10.64 3.06 -0.64
N ILE A 379 10.88 1.77 -0.43
CA ILE A 379 12.21 1.25 -0.10
C ILE A 379 12.81 0.51 -1.30
N MET A 380 14.13 0.58 -1.43
CA MET A 380 14.90 -0.19 -2.42
C MET A 380 15.87 -1.11 -1.66
N LEU A 381 15.58 -2.40 -1.67
CA LEU A 381 16.42 -3.40 -1.01
C LEU A 381 17.60 -3.77 -1.91
N GLU A 382 18.81 -3.69 -1.39
CA GLU A 382 19.99 -4.33 -1.98
C GLU A 382 19.76 -5.85 -2.18
N PRO A 383 20.54 -6.54 -3.05
CA PRO A 383 20.14 -7.86 -3.57
C PRO A 383 19.87 -8.91 -2.51
N ILE A 384 18.65 -9.45 -2.55
CA ILE A 384 18.14 -10.44 -1.59
C ILE A 384 18.29 -11.90 -2.06
N PHE A 385 18.85 -12.12 -3.24
CA PHE A 385 19.02 -13.47 -3.82
C PHE A 385 20.11 -14.25 -3.07
N PRO A 386 20.00 -15.59 -2.91
CA PRO A 386 21.04 -16.43 -2.33
C PRO A 386 22.40 -16.22 -3.00
N PHE A 387 23.41 -15.83 -2.23
CA PHE A 387 24.71 -15.36 -2.71
C PHE A 387 25.90 -16.01 -2.00
N ASP A 388 27.08 -15.96 -2.61
CA ASP A 388 28.35 -16.39 -2.01
C ASP A 388 28.84 -15.33 -0.99
N GLU A 389 28.91 -15.70 0.29
CA GLU A 389 29.32 -14.79 1.38
C GLU A 389 30.73 -14.20 1.20
N GLN A 390 31.64 -14.88 0.49
CA GLN A 390 32.99 -14.36 0.23
C GLN A 390 33.03 -13.31 -0.89
N LYS A 391 32.03 -13.33 -1.79
CA LYS A 391 31.90 -12.40 -2.93
C LYS A 391 30.88 -11.28 -2.68
N GLY A 392 29.94 -11.52 -1.77
CA GLY A 392 28.88 -10.59 -1.40
C GLY A 392 27.62 -10.67 -2.29
N PRO A 393 26.57 -9.89 -1.95
CA PRO A 393 25.21 -10.06 -2.49
C PRO A 393 25.04 -9.89 -4.01
N TYR A 394 26.04 -9.37 -4.71
CA TYR A 394 25.99 -9.12 -6.15
C TYR A 394 26.46 -10.34 -6.98
N PHE A 395 26.76 -11.47 -6.34
CA PHE A 395 27.12 -12.75 -6.97
C PHE A 395 26.16 -13.87 -6.51
N PRO A 396 24.92 -13.92 -7.04
CA PRO A 396 23.91 -14.90 -6.67
C PRO A 396 24.15 -16.29 -7.29
N TYR A 397 23.59 -17.34 -6.68
CA TYR A 397 23.55 -18.70 -7.23
C TYR A 397 22.12 -19.24 -7.48
N ASN A 398 21.08 -18.47 -7.13
CA ASN A 398 19.68 -18.79 -7.40
C ASN A 398 18.86 -17.49 -7.54
N PHE A 399 17.77 -17.51 -8.33
CA PHE A 399 16.97 -16.34 -8.68
C PHE A 399 15.49 -16.41 -8.24
N PHE A 400 15.10 -17.44 -7.47
CA PHE A 400 13.70 -17.76 -7.13
C PHE A 400 13.43 -17.93 -5.63
N SER A 401 14.45 -18.21 -4.80
CA SER A 401 14.37 -18.09 -3.34
C SER A 401 14.87 -16.71 -2.90
N PRO A 402 14.42 -16.15 -1.76
CA PRO A 402 15.20 -15.18 -1.00
C PRO A 402 16.37 -15.90 -0.31
N THR A 403 17.42 -15.16 0.06
CA THR A 403 18.51 -15.68 0.90
C THR A 403 17.98 -16.05 2.28
N ASN A 404 18.36 -17.24 2.76
CA ASN A 404 17.96 -17.73 4.08
C ASN A 404 18.57 -16.89 5.22
N LEU A 405 19.68 -16.19 4.97
CA LEU A 405 20.36 -15.32 5.92
C LEU A 405 19.46 -14.21 6.50
N TYR A 406 18.45 -13.75 5.73
CA TYR A 406 17.52 -12.69 6.14
C TYR A 406 16.21 -13.22 6.76
N GLY A 407 16.13 -14.53 7.02
CA GLY A 407 15.02 -15.17 7.75
C GLY A 407 15.31 -15.29 9.26
N PRO A 408 14.33 -15.01 10.15
CA PRO A 408 14.48 -15.15 11.61
C PRO A 408 15.05 -16.49 12.11
N SER A 409 14.72 -17.60 11.45
CA SER A 409 15.23 -18.94 11.78
C SER A 409 16.39 -19.40 10.89
N ARG A 410 16.92 -18.50 10.04
CA ARG A 410 17.97 -18.73 9.03
C ARG A 410 17.72 -19.87 8.04
N ASP A 411 16.44 -20.21 7.81
CA ASP A 411 16.00 -21.12 6.76
C ASP A 411 15.17 -20.40 5.68
N SER A 412 15.07 -21.02 4.50
CA SER A 412 14.38 -20.47 3.33
C SER A 412 12.87 -20.24 3.57
N VAL A 413 12.17 -21.09 4.33
CA VAL A 413 10.74 -20.92 4.61
C VAL A 413 10.49 -19.78 5.59
N SER A 414 11.35 -19.63 6.61
CA SER A 414 11.33 -18.48 7.52
C SER A 414 11.57 -17.17 6.76
N ALA A 415 12.55 -17.12 5.85
CA ALA A 415 12.84 -15.95 5.02
C ALA A 415 11.71 -15.59 4.04
N ILE A 416 11.07 -16.59 3.41
CA ILE A 416 9.91 -16.38 2.52
C ILE A 416 8.75 -15.75 3.30
N ASN A 417 8.41 -16.28 4.48
CA ASN A 417 7.30 -15.77 5.28
C ASN A 417 7.56 -14.36 5.83
N SER A 418 8.74 -14.11 6.41
CA SER A 418 9.08 -12.79 6.96
C SER A 418 9.17 -11.71 5.88
N MET A 419 9.59 -12.07 4.66
CA MET A 419 9.59 -11.14 3.52
C MET A 419 8.16 -10.77 3.09
N LYS A 420 7.24 -11.73 2.97
CA LYS A 420 5.84 -11.44 2.59
C LYS A 420 5.12 -10.64 3.67
N GLU A 421 5.39 -10.94 4.94
CA GLU A 421 4.88 -10.16 6.08
C GLU A 421 5.43 -8.72 6.11
N MET A 422 6.73 -8.53 5.82
CA MET A 422 7.33 -7.21 5.67
C MET A 422 6.68 -6.42 4.52
N VAL A 423 6.54 -7.01 3.33
CA VAL A 423 5.89 -6.35 2.17
C VAL A 423 4.46 -5.93 2.51
N LYS A 424 3.65 -6.85 3.06
CA LYS A 424 2.27 -6.60 3.50
C LYS A 424 2.19 -5.45 4.51
N ASN A 425 3.10 -5.41 5.49
CA ASN A 425 3.13 -4.35 6.49
C ASN A 425 3.59 -3.00 5.92
N LEU A 426 4.50 -2.97 4.93
CA LEU A 426 4.90 -1.74 4.24
C LEU A 426 3.78 -1.20 3.34
N HIS A 427 3.10 -2.08 2.59
CA HIS A 427 1.93 -1.72 1.77
C HIS A 427 0.79 -1.13 2.62
N ALA A 428 0.46 -1.76 3.76
CA ALA A 428 -0.52 -1.24 4.71
C ALA A 428 -0.19 0.16 5.27
N ASN A 429 1.02 0.65 5.04
CA ASN A 429 1.52 1.96 5.44
C ASN A 429 1.86 2.89 4.26
N ASN A 430 1.48 2.53 3.03
CA ASN A 430 1.76 3.23 1.77
C ASN A 430 3.25 3.35 1.40
N ILE A 431 4.04 2.33 1.73
CA ILE A 431 5.46 2.22 1.34
C ILE A 431 5.59 1.07 0.33
N GLU A 432 6.03 1.38 -0.90
CA GLU A 432 6.33 0.39 -1.93
C GLU A 432 7.63 -0.38 -1.67
N VAL A 433 7.74 -1.61 -2.20
CA VAL A 433 8.96 -2.42 -2.13
C VAL A 433 9.58 -2.63 -3.50
N LEU A 434 10.77 -2.08 -3.70
CA LEU A 434 11.62 -2.27 -4.87
C LEU A 434 12.81 -3.19 -4.52
N LEU A 435 13.19 -4.07 -5.43
CA LEU A 435 14.36 -4.96 -5.26
C LEU A 435 15.48 -4.62 -6.23
N GLU A 436 16.73 -4.56 -5.75
CA GLU A 436 17.90 -4.67 -6.61
C GLU A 436 18.08 -6.12 -7.06
N VAL A 437 18.25 -6.30 -8.36
CA VAL A 437 18.36 -7.62 -8.99
C VAL A 437 19.59 -7.70 -9.86
N VAL A 438 20.36 -8.77 -9.69
CA VAL A 438 21.57 -9.06 -10.47
C VAL A 438 21.33 -10.36 -11.23
N PHE A 439 21.03 -10.26 -12.52
CA PHE A 439 20.86 -11.41 -13.42
C PHE A 439 22.08 -11.63 -14.34
N THR A 440 23.01 -10.68 -14.36
CA THR A 440 24.16 -10.62 -15.28
C THR A 440 25.40 -11.33 -14.75
N LEU A 441 25.43 -11.66 -13.46
CA LEU A 441 26.56 -12.25 -12.75
C LEU A 441 26.06 -13.41 -11.88
N THR A 442 26.94 -14.36 -11.61
CA THR A 442 26.67 -15.53 -10.76
C THR A 442 27.82 -15.82 -9.80
N ALA A 443 27.60 -16.67 -8.80
CA ALA A 443 28.63 -17.14 -7.88
C ALA A 443 29.68 -18.10 -8.51
N GLU A 444 29.56 -18.48 -9.79
CA GLU A 444 30.34 -19.55 -10.40
C GLU A 444 31.59 -19.01 -11.15
N ASP A 445 32.77 -19.05 -10.51
CA ASP A 445 34.04 -18.50 -11.05
C ASP A 445 34.79 -19.44 -12.02
N GLY A 446 34.12 -19.82 -13.10
CA GLY A 446 34.75 -20.48 -14.25
C GLY A 446 35.59 -21.71 -13.89
N ASP A 447 36.82 -21.74 -14.42
CA ASP A 447 37.77 -22.87 -14.30
C ASP A 447 38.60 -22.85 -13.00
N SER A 448 38.31 -21.90 -12.10
CA SER A 448 39.01 -21.70 -10.82
C SER A 448 38.12 -21.92 -9.59
N ALA A 449 36.79 -21.99 -9.77
CA ALA A 449 35.87 -22.46 -8.74
C ALA A 449 36.10 -23.96 -8.48
N PRO A 450 36.11 -24.44 -7.21
CA PRO A 450 36.40 -25.85 -6.93
C PRO A 450 35.43 -26.85 -7.57
N GLN A 451 34.14 -26.50 -7.69
CA GLN A 451 33.07 -27.33 -8.25
C GLN A 451 31.95 -26.45 -8.82
N PRO A 452 31.25 -26.86 -9.91
CA PRO A 452 30.04 -26.20 -10.38
C PRO A 452 28.83 -26.57 -9.51
N ILE A 453 27.90 -25.63 -9.35
CA ILE A 453 26.76 -25.72 -8.42
C ILE A 453 25.41 -25.64 -9.17
N GLY A 454 25.35 -24.87 -10.26
CA GLY A 454 24.13 -24.61 -11.00
C GLY A 454 24.37 -24.49 -12.50
N LEU A 455 24.12 -23.29 -13.05
CA LEU A 455 24.07 -23.02 -14.49
C LEU A 455 25.38 -23.35 -15.21
N HIS A 456 26.53 -23.13 -14.57
CA HIS A 456 27.85 -23.48 -15.11
C HIS A 456 28.00 -24.99 -15.30
N GLY A 457 27.49 -25.80 -14.36
CA GLY A 457 27.46 -27.26 -14.43
C GLY A 457 26.41 -27.81 -15.40
N ILE A 458 25.42 -27.01 -15.78
CA ILE A 458 24.41 -27.37 -16.80
C ILE A 458 24.99 -27.19 -18.20
N HIS A 459 25.30 -25.94 -18.63
CA HIS A 459 25.93 -25.65 -19.94
C HIS A 459 26.75 -24.34 -19.92
N LYS A 460 27.98 -24.38 -19.38
CA LYS A 460 28.95 -23.24 -19.38
C LYS A 460 28.96 -22.48 -20.72
N SER A 461 29.18 -23.17 -21.83
CA SER A 461 29.35 -22.57 -23.17
C SER A 461 28.06 -22.07 -23.83
N SER A 462 26.88 -22.29 -23.24
CA SER A 462 25.60 -21.76 -23.74
C SER A 462 25.04 -20.62 -22.89
N PHE A 463 25.35 -20.60 -21.60
CA PHE A 463 24.78 -19.64 -20.65
C PHE A 463 25.71 -18.51 -20.24
N TYR A 464 27.02 -18.64 -20.43
CA TYR A 464 28.01 -17.62 -20.07
C TYR A 464 28.56 -16.92 -21.31
N VAL A 465 28.91 -15.64 -21.17
CA VAL A 465 29.59 -14.89 -22.23
C VAL A 465 31.05 -15.36 -22.29
N VAL A 466 31.44 -15.97 -23.41
CA VAL A 466 32.82 -16.43 -23.65
C VAL A 466 33.59 -15.31 -24.36
N ASP A 467 34.44 -14.63 -23.61
CA ASP A 467 35.37 -13.61 -24.11
C ASP A 467 36.81 -14.04 -23.80
N ASP A 468 37.59 -14.37 -24.83
CA ASP A 468 38.98 -14.81 -24.71
C ASP A 468 39.95 -13.69 -24.30
N THR A 469 39.49 -12.44 -24.19
CA THR A 469 40.36 -11.24 -24.06
C THR A 469 40.36 -10.56 -22.69
N VAL A 470 39.45 -10.93 -21.77
CA VAL A 470 39.28 -10.23 -20.48
C VAL A 470 39.68 -11.09 -19.28
N GLU A 471 40.46 -10.52 -18.36
CA GLU A 471 40.99 -11.22 -17.19
C GLU A 471 39.90 -11.77 -16.26
N SER A 472 40.03 -13.05 -15.90
CA SER A 472 39.46 -13.77 -14.75
C SER A 472 38.00 -13.47 -14.33
N ARG A 473 37.71 -12.27 -13.84
CA ARG A 473 36.43 -11.87 -13.23
C ARG A 473 35.29 -11.73 -14.24
N ALA A 474 35.57 -11.67 -15.54
CA ALA A 474 34.54 -11.73 -16.58
C ALA A 474 33.85 -13.11 -16.68
N LYS A 475 34.49 -14.19 -16.21
CA LYS A 475 34.06 -15.58 -16.42
C LYS A 475 32.72 -15.96 -15.78
N SER A 476 32.21 -15.18 -14.82
CA SER A 476 30.91 -15.40 -14.17
C SER A 476 29.75 -14.63 -14.83
N SER A 477 29.99 -13.97 -15.97
CA SER A 477 28.99 -13.16 -16.70
C SER A 477 27.99 -14.02 -17.46
N LEU A 478 26.71 -13.90 -17.11
CA LEU A 478 25.61 -14.63 -17.73
C LEU A 478 25.17 -13.96 -19.04
N ASN A 479 24.98 -14.75 -20.10
CA ASN A 479 24.40 -14.30 -21.37
C ASN A 479 22.87 -14.15 -21.21
N CYS A 480 22.45 -13.00 -20.69
CA CYS A 480 21.03 -12.71 -20.46
C CYS A 480 20.17 -12.67 -21.74
N ASN A 481 20.77 -12.68 -22.93
CA ASN A 481 20.07 -12.70 -24.21
C ASN A 481 20.02 -14.09 -24.89
N ASP A 482 20.50 -15.18 -24.26
CA ASP A 482 20.09 -16.54 -24.68
C ASP A 482 18.58 -16.76 -24.38
N PRO A 483 17.79 -17.37 -25.28
CA PRO A 483 16.34 -17.53 -25.09
C PRO A 483 15.90 -18.28 -23.81
N ILE A 484 16.74 -19.16 -23.25
CA ILE A 484 16.44 -19.91 -22.03
C ILE A 484 16.72 -19.04 -20.80
N ILE A 485 17.82 -18.30 -20.80
CA ILE A 485 18.13 -17.32 -19.75
C ILE A 485 17.11 -16.17 -19.77
N GLN A 486 16.74 -15.67 -20.96
CA GLN A 486 15.65 -14.69 -21.11
C GLN A 486 14.37 -15.16 -20.41
N ARG A 487 13.97 -16.41 -20.66
CA ARG A 487 12.78 -17.01 -20.03
C ARG A 487 12.94 -17.13 -18.51
N MET A 488 14.09 -17.59 -18.03
CA MET A 488 14.37 -17.71 -16.60
C MET A 488 14.28 -16.36 -15.87
N VAL A 489 14.82 -15.29 -16.46
CA VAL A 489 14.72 -13.93 -15.91
C VAL A 489 13.27 -13.46 -15.90
N LEU A 490 12.52 -13.65 -16.99
CA LEU A 490 11.09 -13.28 -17.04
C LEU A 490 10.25 -14.07 -16.02
N ASP A 491 10.44 -15.39 -15.92
CA ASP A 491 9.70 -16.25 -14.99
C ASP A 491 10.08 -15.96 -13.53
N SER A 492 11.32 -15.55 -13.24
CA SER A 492 11.75 -15.01 -11.93
C SER A 492 11.06 -13.67 -11.61
N LEU A 493 11.14 -12.68 -12.50
CA LEU A 493 10.50 -11.37 -12.31
C LEU A 493 8.98 -11.50 -12.10
N ARG A 494 8.32 -12.41 -12.83
CA ARG A 494 6.91 -12.75 -12.63
C ARG A 494 6.67 -13.37 -11.25
N HIS A 495 7.49 -14.33 -10.82
CA HIS A 495 7.37 -14.97 -9.50
C HIS A 495 7.45 -13.96 -8.35
N TRP A 496 8.41 -13.04 -8.37
CA TRP A 496 8.54 -11.97 -7.38
C TRP A 496 7.34 -11.01 -7.39
N VAL A 497 6.76 -10.74 -8.56
CA VAL A 497 5.55 -9.90 -8.69
C VAL A 497 4.27 -10.61 -8.22
N THR A 498 4.09 -11.90 -8.49
CA THR A 498 2.84 -12.62 -8.14
C THR A 498 2.85 -13.18 -6.73
N GLU A 499 3.95 -13.80 -6.28
CA GLU A 499 3.97 -14.51 -5.00
C GLU A 499 4.44 -13.66 -3.83
N PHE A 500 5.18 -12.57 -4.09
CA PHE A 500 5.73 -11.64 -3.09
C PHE A 500 5.21 -10.21 -3.23
N HIS A 501 4.29 -9.94 -4.16
CA HIS A 501 3.71 -8.61 -4.42
C HIS A 501 4.75 -7.48 -4.64
N ILE A 502 5.91 -7.74 -5.25
CA ILE A 502 6.92 -6.70 -5.48
C ILE A 502 6.45 -5.62 -6.46
N ASP A 503 6.62 -4.34 -6.08
CA ASP A 503 6.23 -3.19 -6.89
C ASP A 503 7.22 -2.89 -8.02
N GLY A 504 8.50 -3.20 -7.84
CA GLY A 504 9.52 -2.90 -8.86
C GLY A 504 10.91 -3.50 -8.67
N PHE A 505 11.73 -3.31 -9.70
CA PHE A 505 13.08 -3.85 -9.81
C PHE A 505 14.08 -2.79 -10.30
N CYS A 506 15.25 -2.75 -9.66
CA CYS A 506 16.43 -2.04 -10.13
C CYS A 506 17.46 -3.06 -10.62
N PHE A 507 17.67 -3.11 -11.94
CA PHE A 507 18.60 -4.04 -12.57
C PHE A 507 20.01 -3.47 -12.45
N MET A 508 20.85 -4.13 -11.65
CA MET A 508 22.26 -3.76 -11.49
C MET A 508 23.08 -4.30 -12.67
N ASN A 509 24.18 -3.62 -13.02
CA ASN A 509 24.99 -3.92 -14.21
C ASN A 509 24.14 -3.98 -15.51
N ALA A 510 23.16 -3.08 -15.63
CA ALA A 510 22.21 -3.10 -16.74
C ALA A 510 22.87 -2.94 -18.12
N SER A 511 24.09 -2.38 -18.18
CA SER A 511 24.93 -2.32 -19.38
C SER A 511 25.32 -3.71 -19.92
N ALA A 512 25.49 -4.72 -19.06
CA ALA A 512 25.76 -6.10 -19.49
C ALA A 512 24.52 -6.77 -20.13
N LEU A 513 23.30 -6.37 -19.77
CA LEU A 513 22.06 -6.80 -20.46
C LEU A 513 22.00 -6.36 -21.93
N LEU A 514 22.87 -5.41 -22.34
CA LEU A 514 23.01 -4.92 -23.71
C LEU A 514 23.97 -5.77 -24.57
N ARG A 515 24.55 -6.84 -24.03
CA ARG A 515 25.48 -7.74 -24.75
C ARG A 515 24.77 -8.97 -25.33
N GLY A 516 25.20 -9.38 -26.51
CA GLY A 516 24.75 -10.60 -27.18
C GLY A 516 25.66 -11.80 -26.94
N LEU A 517 25.52 -12.82 -27.79
CA LEU A 517 26.09 -14.16 -27.59
C LEU A 517 27.62 -14.19 -27.58
N ASN A 518 28.26 -13.31 -28.33
CA ASN A 518 29.72 -13.19 -28.47
C ASN A 518 30.21 -11.88 -27.81
N GLY A 519 29.44 -11.35 -26.85
CA GLY A 519 29.70 -10.06 -26.21
C GLY A 519 29.31 -8.84 -27.05
N GLU A 520 28.78 -9.00 -28.27
CA GLU A 520 28.48 -7.87 -29.16
C GLU A 520 27.40 -6.94 -28.59
N HIS A 521 27.53 -5.62 -28.80
CA HIS A 521 26.52 -4.68 -28.33
C HIS A 521 25.23 -4.74 -29.19
N LEU A 522 24.11 -5.04 -28.54
CA LEU A 522 22.78 -5.09 -29.15
C LEU A 522 22.05 -3.75 -28.96
N SER A 523 21.69 -3.10 -30.08
CA SER A 523 20.86 -1.88 -30.08
C SER A 523 19.38 -2.14 -29.73
N ARG A 524 18.94 -3.40 -29.79
CA ARG A 524 17.60 -3.87 -29.42
C ARG A 524 17.70 -5.22 -28.67
N PRO A 525 18.13 -5.24 -27.40
CA PRO A 525 18.34 -6.48 -26.64
C PRO A 525 17.01 -7.23 -26.40
N PRO A 526 16.87 -8.50 -26.81
CA PRO A 526 15.62 -9.25 -26.68
C PRO A 526 15.06 -9.34 -25.26
N LEU A 527 15.90 -9.49 -24.23
CA LEU A 527 15.43 -9.54 -22.84
C LEU A 527 14.75 -8.24 -22.40
N ILE A 528 15.39 -7.11 -22.68
CA ILE A 528 14.95 -5.78 -22.23
C ILE A 528 13.67 -5.38 -22.97
N GLU A 529 13.54 -5.79 -24.24
CA GLU A 529 12.30 -5.71 -25.00
C GLU A 529 11.19 -6.57 -24.38
N ALA A 530 11.46 -7.84 -24.06
CA ALA A 530 10.47 -8.75 -23.51
C ALA A 530 9.96 -8.28 -22.13
N ILE A 531 10.85 -7.77 -21.26
CA ILE A 531 10.48 -7.15 -19.98
C ILE A 531 9.62 -5.90 -20.20
N ALA A 532 9.93 -5.08 -21.21
CA ALA A 532 9.18 -3.85 -21.49
C ALA A 532 7.74 -4.10 -21.99
N PHE A 533 7.50 -5.22 -22.67
CA PHE A 533 6.18 -5.59 -23.22
C PHE A 533 5.44 -6.69 -22.44
N ASP A 534 5.98 -7.21 -21.34
CA ASP A 534 5.32 -8.24 -20.54
C ASP A 534 4.03 -7.70 -19.87
N PRO A 535 2.88 -8.40 -20.01
CA PRO A 535 1.60 -7.91 -19.50
C PRO A 535 1.46 -7.99 -17.97
N LEU A 536 2.15 -8.93 -17.29
CA LEU A 536 2.15 -9.05 -15.83
C LEU A 536 3.05 -7.98 -15.19
N LEU A 537 4.21 -7.73 -15.82
CA LEU A 537 5.13 -6.67 -15.43
C LEU A 537 4.65 -5.28 -15.85
N SER A 538 3.57 -5.14 -16.63
CA SER A 538 3.12 -3.88 -17.22
C SER A 538 2.98 -2.69 -16.26
N LYS A 539 2.61 -2.93 -14.98
CA LYS A 539 2.52 -1.91 -13.92
C LYS A 539 3.77 -1.80 -13.01
N THR A 540 4.67 -2.77 -13.06
CA THR A 540 5.85 -2.89 -12.20
C THR A 540 6.86 -1.78 -12.48
N LYS A 541 7.50 -1.18 -11.48
CA LYS A 541 8.57 -0.19 -11.70
C LYS A 541 9.83 -0.91 -12.18
N ILE A 542 10.46 -0.41 -13.23
CA ILE A 542 11.57 -1.07 -13.92
C ILE A 542 12.66 -0.02 -14.16
N ILE A 543 13.80 -0.18 -13.49
CA ILE A 543 14.89 0.80 -13.40
C ILE A 543 16.19 0.11 -13.82
N ALA A 544 17.03 0.76 -14.61
CA ALA A 544 18.38 0.31 -14.92
C ALA A 544 19.43 1.09 -14.12
N ASP A 545 20.33 0.39 -13.42
CA ASP A 545 21.60 0.95 -12.92
C ASP A 545 22.74 0.34 -13.76
N CYS A 546 23.34 1.17 -14.62
CA CYS A 546 24.43 0.75 -15.50
C CYS A 546 25.78 0.60 -14.77
N TRP A 547 25.81 0.73 -13.43
CA TRP A 547 27.02 0.48 -12.64
C TRP A 547 27.41 -1.01 -12.65
N ASP A 548 28.69 -1.28 -12.93
CA ASP A 548 29.26 -2.62 -13.01
C ASP A 548 30.19 -2.94 -11.81
N PRO A 549 29.90 -3.96 -10.99
CA PRO A 549 30.79 -4.41 -9.91
C PRO A 549 32.13 -5.01 -10.40
N CYS A 550 32.21 -5.44 -11.67
CA CYS A 550 33.44 -5.94 -12.28
C CYS A 550 34.33 -4.83 -12.84
N ASN A 551 33.87 -3.56 -12.82
CA ASN A 551 34.60 -2.36 -13.23
C ASN A 551 35.10 -2.39 -14.70
N VAL A 552 34.36 -3.05 -15.60
CA VAL A 552 34.59 -2.98 -17.04
C VAL A 552 34.22 -1.57 -17.54
N ALA A 553 35.05 -1.01 -18.42
CA ALA A 553 34.89 0.37 -18.87
C ALA A 553 33.53 0.62 -19.54
N LEU A 554 32.75 1.52 -18.97
CA LEU A 554 31.47 1.98 -19.53
C LEU A 554 31.70 2.87 -20.75
N GLU A 555 31.50 2.32 -21.94
CA GLU A 555 31.17 3.15 -23.10
C GLU A 555 29.86 3.93 -22.82
N LYS A 556 29.77 5.16 -23.34
CA LYS A 556 28.61 6.06 -23.14
C LYS A 556 27.42 5.64 -24.01
N ILE A 557 26.88 4.45 -23.75
CA ILE A 557 25.75 3.85 -24.44
C ILE A 557 24.44 4.36 -23.85
N ARG A 558 23.53 4.83 -24.70
CA ARG A 558 22.16 5.23 -24.30
C ARG A 558 21.30 3.98 -24.13
N PHE A 559 20.70 3.81 -22.95
CA PHE A 559 19.95 2.60 -22.60
C PHE A 559 18.66 2.42 -23.45
N PRO A 560 18.43 1.26 -24.10
CA PRO A 560 17.20 0.96 -24.82
C PRO A 560 16.00 0.87 -23.87
N HIS A 561 15.06 1.82 -23.97
CA HIS A 561 14.10 2.06 -22.88
C HIS A 561 12.62 1.85 -23.21
N TRP A 562 12.21 1.80 -24.48
CA TRP A 562 10.80 1.66 -24.94
C TRP A 562 9.77 2.58 -24.23
N LYS A 563 10.21 3.74 -23.73
CA LYS A 563 9.43 4.64 -22.83
C LYS A 563 8.90 3.97 -21.54
N ARG A 564 9.52 2.86 -21.15
CA ARG A 564 9.08 1.94 -20.09
C ARG A 564 10.10 1.76 -18.96
N TRP A 565 11.39 1.85 -19.29
CA TRP A 565 12.52 1.78 -18.35
C TRP A 565 12.91 3.17 -17.84
N ALA A 566 13.05 3.28 -16.52
CA ALA A 566 13.72 4.37 -15.82
C ALA A 566 15.23 4.06 -15.67
N GLU A 567 16.03 5.06 -15.29
CA GLU A 567 17.49 4.91 -15.12
C GLU A 567 17.96 5.57 -13.82
N MET A 568 18.87 4.91 -13.10
CA MET A 568 19.64 5.51 -12.01
C MET A 568 20.59 6.56 -12.62
N ASN A 569 20.31 7.83 -12.38
CA ASN A 569 20.93 8.94 -13.10
C ASN A 569 22.35 9.24 -12.56
N THR A 570 23.32 8.52 -13.11
CA THR A 570 24.76 8.70 -12.84
C THR A 570 25.25 10.11 -13.18
N LYS A 571 24.66 10.78 -14.18
CA LYS A 571 25.01 12.14 -14.57
C LYS A 571 24.55 13.17 -13.53
N PHE A 572 23.37 12.98 -12.91
CA PHE A 572 22.92 13.77 -11.76
C PHE A 572 23.93 13.72 -10.61
N CYS A 573 24.33 12.51 -10.22
CA CYS A 573 25.35 12.30 -9.19
C CYS A 573 26.68 13.00 -9.52
N HIS A 574 27.19 12.81 -10.75
CA HIS A 574 28.44 13.39 -11.22
C HIS A 574 28.43 14.93 -11.18
N ASP A 575 27.40 15.56 -11.76
CA ASP A 575 27.41 17.00 -11.99
C ASP A 575 27.03 17.80 -10.74
N VAL A 576 26.17 17.27 -9.87
CA VAL A 576 25.89 17.91 -8.57
C VAL A 576 27.11 17.85 -7.65
N ARG A 577 27.86 16.72 -7.65
CA ARG A 577 29.17 16.64 -6.98
C ARG A 577 30.16 17.66 -7.56
N SER A 578 30.28 17.73 -8.88
CA SER A 578 31.18 18.67 -9.57
C SER A 578 30.83 20.14 -9.28
N PHE A 579 29.55 20.51 -9.32
CA PHE A 579 29.09 21.86 -9.00
C PHE A 579 29.41 22.23 -7.55
N LEU A 580 29.06 21.39 -6.57
CA LEU A 580 29.29 21.68 -5.15
C LEU A 580 30.77 21.63 -4.74
N ARG A 581 31.64 20.95 -5.51
CA ARG A 581 33.11 21.06 -5.40
C ARG A 581 33.66 22.39 -5.93
N GLY A 582 32.87 23.15 -6.71
CA GLY A 582 33.28 24.40 -7.33
C GLY A 582 33.79 24.26 -8.77
N GLU A 583 33.69 23.09 -9.41
CA GLU A 583 34.25 22.83 -10.74
C GLU A 583 33.18 22.70 -11.85
N GLY A 584 31.96 22.31 -11.52
CA GLY A 584 30.87 22.11 -12.48
C GLY A 584 30.39 23.38 -13.20
N LEU A 585 29.74 23.19 -14.35
CA LEU A 585 29.07 24.23 -15.14
C LEU A 585 27.66 24.52 -14.61
N LEU A 586 27.16 25.74 -14.87
CA LEU A 586 25.80 26.12 -14.49
C LEU A 586 24.74 25.45 -15.37
N SER A 587 25.04 25.21 -16.66
CA SER A 587 24.15 24.54 -17.61
C SER A 587 23.86 23.09 -17.22
N ASP A 588 24.88 22.33 -16.80
CA ASP A 588 24.67 20.97 -16.31
C ASP A 588 23.82 20.98 -15.03
N LEU A 589 24.11 21.83 -14.03
CA LEU A 589 23.27 21.95 -12.83
C LEU A 589 21.80 22.27 -13.18
N ALA A 590 21.56 23.28 -14.01
CA ALA A 590 20.21 23.66 -14.44
C ALA A 590 19.47 22.49 -15.14
N THR A 591 20.20 21.74 -15.98
CA THR A 591 19.64 20.58 -16.68
C THR A 591 19.37 19.41 -15.72
N ARG A 592 20.21 19.19 -14.70
CA ARG A 592 19.96 18.19 -13.64
C ARG A 592 18.74 18.57 -12.79
N LEU A 593 18.65 19.82 -12.34
CA LEU A 593 17.51 20.37 -11.59
C LEU A 593 16.18 20.17 -12.36
N CYS A 594 16.20 20.36 -13.68
CA CYS A 594 15.04 20.17 -14.56
C CYS A 594 14.79 18.71 -14.99
N GLY A 595 15.39 17.71 -14.32
CA GLY A 595 15.10 16.30 -14.58
C GLY A 595 15.84 15.69 -15.78
N SER A 596 16.98 16.25 -16.15
CA SER A 596 17.90 15.74 -17.18
C SER A 596 17.27 15.51 -18.56
N GLY A 597 16.77 16.60 -19.16
CA GLY A 597 16.23 16.59 -20.52
C GLY A 597 17.18 15.99 -21.57
N ASP A 598 18.49 16.19 -21.41
CA ASP A 598 19.53 15.60 -22.27
C ASP A 598 19.53 14.05 -22.32
N ILE A 599 18.93 13.39 -21.32
CA ILE A 599 18.81 11.93 -21.22
C ILE A 599 17.36 11.47 -21.49
N PHE A 600 16.36 12.24 -21.06
CA PHE A 600 14.96 11.79 -21.00
C PHE A 600 13.98 12.51 -21.96
N LEU A 601 14.39 13.58 -22.67
CA LEU A 601 13.49 14.35 -23.57
C LEU A 601 12.99 13.56 -24.78
N ASP A 602 13.63 12.45 -25.16
CA ASP A 602 13.23 11.53 -26.25
C ASP A 602 11.97 10.70 -25.90
N GLY A 603 10.91 11.39 -25.48
CA GLY A 603 9.60 10.84 -25.18
C GLY A 603 9.49 10.08 -23.86
N ARG A 604 10.46 10.23 -22.95
CA ARG A 604 10.26 10.03 -21.50
C ARG A 604 10.00 11.40 -20.85
N GLY A 605 10.11 11.47 -19.53
CA GLY A 605 9.98 12.70 -18.73
C GLY A 605 10.74 12.56 -17.42
N PRO A 606 10.78 13.59 -16.56
CA PRO A 606 11.60 13.61 -15.35
C PRO A 606 11.39 12.41 -14.42
N ALA A 607 10.17 11.88 -14.33
CA ALA A 607 9.83 10.70 -13.53
C ALA A 607 10.68 9.45 -13.83
N PHE A 608 11.32 9.36 -14.99
CA PHE A 608 12.22 8.25 -15.36
C PHE A 608 13.67 8.45 -14.87
N SER A 609 14.00 9.60 -14.30
CA SER A 609 15.31 9.92 -13.71
C SER A 609 15.31 9.58 -12.22
N PHE A 610 16.01 8.53 -11.81
CA PHE A 610 16.22 8.22 -10.39
C PHE A 610 17.51 8.91 -9.94
N ASN A 611 17.35 10.07 -9.32
CA ASN A 611 18.41 10.97 -8.88
C ASN A 611 19.02 10.47 -7.57
N PHE A 612 20.35 10.48 -7.47
CA PHE A 612 21.07 10.11 -6.25
C PHE A 612 22.35 10.93 -6.10
N ILE A 613 22.84 11.11 -4.86
CA ILE A 613 24.15 11.72 -4.58
C ILE A 613 25.19 10.66 -4.22
N THR A 614 24.77 9.61 -3.54
CA THR A 614 25.55 8.50 -2.98
C THR A 614 25.06 7.17 -3.54
N ARG A 615 25.81 6.09 -3.33
CA ARG A 615 25.40 4.72 -3.68
C ARG A 615 25.75 3.75 -2.55
N ASN A 616 25.30 2.52 -2.68
CA ASN A 616 25.79 1.32 -1.99
C ASN A 616 27.29 1.08 -2.22
N PHE A 617 27.85 1.50 -3.36
CA PHE A 617 29.29 1.49 -3.65
C PHE A 617 29.89 2.89 -3.71
N GLY A 618 31.16 3.04 -3.33
CA GLY A 618 31.81 4.34 -3.18
C GLY A 618 31.51 5.01 -1.83
N LEU A 619 31.87 6.29 -1.71
CA LEU A 619 31.83 7.03 -0.45
C LEU A 619 30.38 7.35 0.03
N PRO A 620 30.07 7.16 1.32
CA PRO A 620 28.92 7.77 2.01
C PRO A 620 28.95 9.31 1.99
N LEU A 621 27.84 9.98 2.30
CA LEU A 621 27.71 11.44 2.18
C LEU A 621 28.66 12.23 3.10
N VAL A 622 28.93 11.72 4.32
CA VAL A 622 29.92 12.32 5.23
C VAL A 622 31.34 12.18 4.68
N ASP A 623 31.66 11.07 4.03
CA ASP A 623 33.01 10.81 3.49
C ASP A 623 33.26 11.57 2.18
N LEU A 624 32.20 11.77 1.37
CA LEU A 624 32.20 12.62 0.19
C LEU A 624 32.64 14.07 0.48
N VAL A 625 32.38 14.57 1.69
CA VAL A 625 32.83 15.89 2.18
C VAL A 625 34.05 15.83 3.11
N SER A 626 34.60 14.64 3.37
CA SER A 626 35.69 14.43 4.34
C SER A 626 36.98 13.86 3.75
N PHE A 627 36.94 13.20 2.59
CA PHE A 627 38.10 12.58 1.95
C PHE A 627 38.22 12.99 0.48
N SER A 628 39.44 13.06 -0.04
CA SER A 628 39.75 13.49 -1.41
C SER A 628 41.12 13.03 -1.92
N ALA A 629 41.92 12.33 -1.12
CA ALA A 629 43.28 11.94 -1.50
C ALA A 629 43.31 10.82 -2.57
N GLY A 630 44.27 10.92 -3.49
CA GLY A 630 44.69 9.84 -4.40
C GLY A 630 43.59 9.26 -5.29
N GLU A 631 43.30 7.98 -5.08
CA GLU A 631 42.41 7.16 -5.91
C GLU A 631 40.93 7.60 -5.83
N LEU A 632 40.57 8.38 -4.80
CA LEU A 632 39.25 8.96 -4.60
C LEU A 632 38.89 10.07 -5.60
N SER A 633 39.84 10.52 -6.45
CA SER A 633 39.58 11.48 -7.53
C SER A 633 38.40 11.08 -8.43
N SER A 634 38.22 9.78 -8.67
CA SER A 634 37.07 9.18 -9.39
C SER A 634 35.70 9.42 -8.74
N GLN A 635 35.67 9.71 -7.43
CA GLN A 635 34.45 9.94 -6.66
C GLN A 635 33.98 11.40 -6.67
N LEU A 636 34.75 12.33 -7.25
CA LEU A 636 34.47 13.76 -7.22
C LEU A 636 34.25 14.35 -5.80
N SER A 637 34.90 13.77 -4.79
CA SER A 637 34.78 14.21 -3.40
C SER A 637 35.63 15.45 -3.08
N TRP A 638 35.38 16.09 -1.93
CA TRP A 638 36.14 17.24 -1.45
C TRP A 638 36.20 17.26 0.08
N ASN A 639 37.39 17.15 0.67
CA ASN A 639 37.58 17.07 2.12
C ASN A 639 37.26 18.35 2.94
N CYS A 640 36.79 19.42 2.28
CA CYS A 640 36.49 20.75 2.83
C CYS A 640 37.68 21.49 3.49
N GLY A 641 38.93 21.01 3.34
CA GLY A 641 40.17 21.67 3.76
C GLY A 641 41.04 20.90 4.76
N VAL A 642 40.62 19.72 5.21
CA VAL A 642 41.43 18.76 5.99
C VAL A 642 41.02 17.35 5.58
N GLU A 643 41.97 16.46 5.34
CA GLU A 643 41.65 15.05 5.01
C GLU A 643 41.21 14.29 6.28
N GLY A 644 40.10 13.56 6.19
CA GLY A 644 39.59 12.70 7.26
C GLY A 644 38.92 13.41 8.45
N PRO A 645 38.82 12.73 9.61
CA PRO A 645 38.22 13.29 10.83
C PRO A 645 38.96 14.54 11.33
N THR A 646 38.24 15.55 11.84
CA THR A 646 38.86 16.79 12.33
C THR A 646 38.04 17.49 13.42
N ASN A 647 38.74 18.19 14.31
CA ASN A 647 38.12 19.01 15.37
C ASN A 647 38.09 20.50 15.01
N LYS A 648 38.43 20.90 13.78
CA LYS A 648 38.40 22.31 13.33
C LYS A 648 36.96 22.73 13.01
N ALA A 649 36.35 23.53 13.89
CA ALA A 649 34.97 24.01 13.76
C ALA A 649 34.63 24.54 12.35
N VAL A 650 35.45 25.43 11.78
CA VAL A 650 35.27 26.00 10.43
C VAL A 650 35.20 24.94 9.32
N VAL A 651 35.91 23.81 9.46
CA VAL A 651 35.84 22.69 8.50
C VAL A 651 34.58 21.86 8.72
N LEU A 652 34.21 21.59 9.98
CA LEU A 652 32.97 20.89 10.31
C LEU A 652 31.73 21.66 9.86
N GLU A 653 31.69 22.98 10.07
CA GLU A 653 30.65 23.88 9.56
C GLU A 653 30.55 23.83 8.03
N ARG A 654 31.69 23.89 7.31
CA ARG A 654 31.71 23.76 5.84
C ARG A 654 31.18 22.39 5.39
N ARG A 655 31.57 21.29 6.04
CA ARG A 655 31.06 19.94 5.77
C ARG A 655 29.55 19.84 6.00
N LEU A 656 29.06 20.34 7.14
CA LEU A 656 27.63 20.38 7.46
C LEU A 656 26.84 21.18 6.43
N LYS A 657 27.33 22.33 5.98
CA LYS A 657 26.71 23.09 4.88
C LYS A 657 26.67 22.28 3.59
N GLN A 658 27.77 21.64 3.20
CA GLN A 658 27.80 20.84 1.96
C GLN A 658 26.88 19.61 2.00
N ILE A 659 26.80 18.90 3.14
CA ILE A 659 25.83 17.80 3.35
C ILE A 659 24.39 18.32 3.16
N ARG A 660 24.05 19.47 3.76
CA ARG A 660 22.73 20.11 3.59
C ARG A 660 22.46 20.51 2.14
N ASN A 661 23.47 21.00 1.41
CA ASN A 661 23.37 21.38 -0.01
C ASN A 661 23.10 20.16 -0.90
N PHE A 662 23.79 19.03 -0.67
CA PHE A 662 23.55 17.78 -1.38
C PHE A 662 22.12 17.26 -1.17
N LEU A 663 21.67 17.19 0.09
CA LEU A 663 20.29 16.77 0.43
C LEU A 663 19.24 17.75 -0.13
N PHE A 664 19.53 19.05 -0.14
CA PHE A 664 18.67 20.08 -0.73
C PHE A 664 18.47 19.84 -2.23
N ILE A 665 19.55 19.85 -3.01
CA ILE A 665 19.52 19.71 -4.48
C ILE A 665 18.84 18.39 -4.88
N LEU A 666 19.12 17.29 -4.16
CA LEU A 666 18.49 15.99 -4.40
C LEU A 666 16.95 16.05 -4.36
N ASN A 667 16.38 16.73 -3.35
CA ASN A 667 14.94 16.72 -3.11
C ASN A 667 14.15 17.77 -3.92
N ILE A 668 14.76 18.93 -4.22
CA ILE A 668 14.15 20.02 -5.01
C ILE A 668 14.32 19.86 -6.53
N SER A 669 15.06 18.85 -6.98
CA SER A 669 15.16 18.52 -8.41
C SER A 669 13.94 17.75 -8.93
N LEU A 670 13.62 17.90 -10.21
CA LEU A 670 12.69 17.01 -10.90
C LEU A 670 13.30 15.61 -11.09
N GLY A 671 12.45 14.60 -11.10
CA GLY A 671 12.86 13.18 -11.02
C GLY A 671 12.81 12.64 -9.60
N VAL A 672 13.04 11.34 -9.44
CA VAL A 672 12.82 10.59 -8.20
C VAL A 672 14.07 10.67 -7.30
N PRO A 673 14.03 11.27 -6.11
CA PRO A 673 15.14 11.24 -5.18
C PRO A 673 15.31 9.86 -4.55
N VAL A 674 16.57 9.38 -4.52
CA VAL A 674 17.01 8.17 -3.82
C VAL A 674 18.00 8.56 -2.73
N LEU A 675 17.62 8.37 -1.47
CA LEU A 675 18.53 8.42 -0.32
C LEU A 675 19.17 7.04 -0.12
N ASN A 676 20.37 7.01 0.45
CA ASN A 676 21.00 5.77 0.90
C ASN A 676 21.02 5.72 2.44
N MET A 677 20.81 4.53 2.98
CA MET A 677 20.99 4.20 4.39
C MET A 677 22.35 4.70 4.92
N GLY A 678 22.32 5.51 5.98
CA GLY A 678 23.50 6.01 6.68
C GLY A 678 23.80 7.49 6.44
N ASP A 679 23.29 8.07 5.35
CA ASP A 679 23.48 9.49 5.04
C ASP A 679 22.75 10.41 6.05
N GLU A 680 21.66 9.93 6.67
CA GLU A 680 20.90 10.66 7.68
C GLU A 680 21.51 10.62 9.09
N CYS A 681 22.26 9.56 9.43
CA CYS A 681 22.93 9.42 10.73
C CYS A 681 24.42 9.84 10.71
N GLY A 682 24.99 10.01 9.51
CA GLY A 682 26.35 10.53 9.31
C GLY A 682 27.40 9.42 9.19
N GLN A 683 27.00 8.27 8.65
CA GLN A 683 27.81 7.06 8.60
C GLN A 683 29.05 7.25 7.70
N SER A 684 30.16 6.61 8.09
CA SER A 684 31.47 6.74 7.44
C SER A 684 32.12 5.36 7.25
N SER A 685 32.74 5.16 6.08
CA SER A 685 33.62 4.04 5.75
C SER A 685 35.11 4.43 5.89
N ASN A 686 35.40 5.49 6.67
CA ASN A 686 36.73 6.08 6.84
C ASN A 686 37.41 6.46 5.50
N GLY A 687 36.63 6.83 4.49
CA GLY A 687 37.13 7.18 3.16
C GLY A 687 37.38 5.97 2.24
N SER A 688 37.05 4.75 2.65
CA SER A 688 37.09 3.60 1.73
C SER A 688 35.89 3.63 0.77
N PRO A 689 36.10 3.46 -0.55
CA PRO A 689 35.03 3.29 -1.52
C PRO A 689 34.52 1.83 -1.59
N SER A 690 35.16 0.89 -0.87
CA SER A 690 34.79 -0.52 -0.90
C SER A 690 33.47 -0.80 -0.18
N TYR A 691 32.72 -1.76 -0.71
CA TYR A 691 31.49 -2.27 -0.10
C TYR A 691 31.78 -3.11 1.16
N SER A 692 32.91 -3.83 1.19
CA SER A 692 33.36 -4.65 2.33
C SER A 692 33.56 -3.85 3.62
N ASP A 693 33.85 -2.56 3.49
CA ASP A 693 34.30 -1.69 4.59
C ASP A 693 33.14 -0.88 5.18
N ARG A 694 31.92 -1.10 4.67
CA ARG A 694 30.68 -0.58 5.24
C ARG A 694 30.31 -1.35 6.50
N LYS A 695 29.64 -0.62 7.40
CA LYS A 695 29.23 -1.14 8.72
C LYS A 695 27.71 -1.27 8.77
N SER A 696 27.23 -2.08 9.69
CA SER A 696 25.84 -2.11 10.10
C SER A 696 25.43 -0.72 10.65
N PHE A 697 24.17 -0.34 10.45
CA PHE A 697 23.65 1.02 10.67
C PHE A 697 23.54 1.34 12.16
N ASP A 698 24.13 2.47 12.56
CA ASP A 698 24.13 2.95 13.95
C ASP A 698 22.83 3.74 14.25
N TRP A 699 21.96 3.14 15.06
CA TRP A 699 20.70 3.74 15.52
C TRP A 699 20.89 4.74 16.67
N ASP A 700 21.99 4.66 17.43
CA ASP A 700 22.31 5.65 18.45
C ASP A 700 22.91 6.92 17.81
N ALA A 701 23.54 6.82 16.63
CA ALA A 701 23.96 7.96 15.83
C ALA A 701 22.78 8.89 15.44
N LEU A 702 21.57 8.35 15.24
CA LEU A 702 20.35 9.15 15.03
C LEU A 702 20.00 10.06 16.22
N ARG A 703 20.46 9.72 17.43
CA ARG A 703 20.23 10.50 18.67
C ARG A 703 21.27 11.60 18.88
N THR A 704 22.31 11.65 18.04
CA THR A 704 23.30 12.74 18.07
C THR A 704 22.71 14.04 17.53
N GLY A 705 23.37 15.17 17.83
CA GLY A 705 22.97 16.47 17.27
C GLY A 705 22.97 16.49 15.73
N TYR A 706 23.85 15.72 15.08
CA TYR A 706 23.82 15.53 13.62
C TYR A 706 22.59 14.73 13.19
N GLY A 707 22.38 13.55 13.80
CA GLY A 707 21.32 12.62 13.42
C GLY A 707 19.93 13.22 13.56
N VAL A 708 19.66 13.91 14.68
CA VAL A 708 18.40 14.63 14.90
C VAL A 708 18.22 15.74 13.85
N GLN A 709 19.27 16.53 13.59
CA GLN A 709 19.23 17.63 12.63
C GLN A 709 18.95 17.14 11.20
N MET A 710 19.67 16.11 10.72
CA MET A 710 19.52 15.61 9.36
C MET A 710 18.21 14.82 9.18
N THR A 711 17.80 14.02 10.16
CA THR A 711 16.49 13.31 10.13
C THR A 711 15.33 14.29 9.98
N GLN A 712 15.30 15.36 10.79
CA GLN A 712 14.25 16.39 10.69
C GLN A 712 14.34 17.19 9.38
N TYR A 713 15.54 17.46 8.88
CA TYR A 713 15.72 18.18 7.61
C TYR A 713 15.29 17.34 6.40
N ILE A 714 15.59 16.04 6.38
CA ILE A 714 15.11 15.10 5.36
C ILE A 714 13.58 14.99 5.41
N ALA A 715 13.00 14.85 6.61
CA ALA A 715 11.55 14.85 6.80
C ALA A 715 10.89 16.15 6.28
N PHE A 716 11.51 17.31 6.54
CA PHE A 716 11.06 18.60 6.00
C PHE A 716 11.15 18.65 4.47
N LEU A 717 12.23 18.14 3.87
CA LEU A 717 12.40 18.10 2.41
C LEU A 717 11.39 17.17 1.74
N SER A 718 11.15 15.97 2.28
CA SER A 718 10.09 15.05 1.84
C SER A 718 8.70 15.72 1.93
N SER A 719 8.41 16.37 3.06
CA SER A 719 7.17 17.13 3.28
C SER A 719 7.00 18.30 2.31
N LEU A 720 8.04 19.11 2.11
CA LEU A 720 8.08 20.19 1.13
C LEU A 720 7.80 19.68 -0.29
N ARG A 721 8.43 18.57 -0.68
CA ARG A 721 8.28 17.95 -2.00
C ARG A 721 6.85 17.46 -2.24
N MET A 722 6.19 16.89 -1.23
CA MET A 722 4.77 16.51 -1.30
C MET A 722 3.83 17.74 -1.29
N ARG A 723 4.11 18.75 -0.46
CA ARG A 723 3.34 20.01 -0.43
C ARG A 723 3.42 20.78 -1.75
N ARG A 724 4.58 20.75 -2.40
CA ARG A 724 4.87 21.41 -3.70
C ARG A 724 4.96 20.42 -4.85
N SER A 725 4.09 19.41 -4.82
CA SER A 725 3.87 18.46 -5.92
C SER A 725 3.50 19.12 -7.25
N ASP A 726 2.90 20.31 -7.20
CA ASP A 726 2.64 21.21 -8.33
C ASP A 726 3.90 21.65 -9.10
N LEU A 727 5.09 21.55 -8.50
CA LEU A 727 6.38 21.82 -9.11
C LEU A 727 7.26 20.57 -9.17
N PHE A 728 7.52 19.92 -8.04
CA PHE A 728 8.59 18.93 -7.93
C PHE A 728 8.21 17.50 -8.37
N GLN A 729 6.92 17.15 -8.34
CA GLN A 729 6.41 15.81 -8.67
C GLN A 729 5.76 15.77 -10.07
N LYS A 730 6.45 16.34 -11.07
CA LYS A 730 5.98 16.41 -12.46
C LYS A 730 6.38 15.16 -13.27
N ARG A 731 5.42 14.61 -14.03
CA ARG A 731 5.63 13.52 -14.99
C ARG A 731 6.24 13.99 -16.32
N SER A 732 5.86 15.18 -16.77
CA SER A 732 6.45 15.88 -17.92
C SER A 732 7.53 16.85 -17.47
N PHE A 733 8.31 17.38 -18.41
CA PHE A 733 9.13 18.56 -18.14
C PHE A 733 8.24 19.78 -17.83
N MET A 734 8.81 20.76 -17.13
CA MET A 734 8.20 22.09 -16.99
C MET A 734 8.27 22.86 -18.32
N LEU A 735 7.41 23.86 -18.49
CA LEU A 735 7.51 24.81 -19.60
C LEU A 735 8.65 25.80 -19.32
N GLU A 736 9.35 26.25 -20.38
CA GLU A 736 10.44 27.23 -20.24
C GLU A 736 9.94 28.55 -19.61
N GLU A 737 8.73 28.98 -19.96
CA GLU A 737 8.06 30.16 -19.39
C GLU A 737 7.83 30.07 -17.86
N SER A 738 7.81 28.85 -17.29
CA SER A 738 7.64 28.62 -15.85
C SER A 738 8.93 28.79 -15.04
N ILE A 739 10.09 28.96 -15.69
CA ILE A 739 11.41 28.99 -15.03
C ILE A 739 12.21 30.24 -15.47
N ASP A 740 12.37 31.21 -14.58
CA ASP A 740 13.29 32.34 -14.82
C ASP A 740 14.65 32.07 -14.17
N TRP A 741 15.72 32.07 -14.96
CA TRP A 741 17.10 31.84 -14.48
C TRP A 741 17.87 33.15 -14.30
N ILE A 742 18.52 33.29 -13.14
CA ILE A 742 19.20 34.53 -12.71
C ILE A 742 20.63 34.19 -12.25
N GLY A 743 21.61 34.95 -12.74
CA GLY A 743 23.01 34.86 -12.33
C GLY A 743 23.39 35.94 -11.30
N SER A 744 24.67 35.97 -10.94
CA SER A 744 25.26 36.99 -10.06
C SER A 744 24.89 38.41 -10.49
N ASN A 745 24.62 39.30 -9.53
CA ASN A 745 24.24 40.70 -9.76
C ASN A 745 23.01 40.89 -10.67
N GLN A 746 22.07 39.93 -10.69
CA GLN A 746 20.87 39.92 -11.55
C GLN A 746 21.16 39.90 -13.06
N ALA A 747 22.37 39.53 -13.49
CA ALA A 747 22.67 39.26 -14.90
C ALA A 747 22.04 37.92 -15.35
N GLN A 748 22.02 37.65 -16.66
CA GLN A 748 21.78 36.28 -17.13
C GLN A 748 22.92 35.35 -16.68
N PRO A 749 22.64 34.08 -16.31
CA PRO A 749 23.68 33.13 -15.96
C PRO A 749 24.68 32.91 -17.10
N ARG A 750 25.97 32.83 -16.76
CA ARG A 750 27.02 32.47 -17.70
C ARG A 750 27.15 30.94 -17.76
N TRP A 751 26.23 30.32 -18.51
CA TRP A 751 26.05 28.87 -18.58
C TRP A 751 27.35 28.06 -18.72
N GLU A 752 28.20 28.46 -19.67
CA GLU A 752 29.43 27.77 -20.08
C GLU A 752 30.71 28.40 -19.50
N ASP A 753 30.62 29.27 -18.49
CA ASP A 753 31.77 29.91 -17.84
C ASP A 753 32.19 29.11 -16.60
N PRO A 754 33.32 28.36 -16.62
CA PRO A 754 33.72 27.52 -15.49
C PRO A 754 34.12 28.30 -14.24
N SER A 755 34.20 29.63 -14.29
CA SER A 755 34.40 30.48 -13.10
C SER A 755 33.10 30.87 -12.39
N SER A 756 31.93 30.69 -13.03
CA SER A 756 30.63 31.06 -12.46
C SER A 756 30.11 29.94 -11.55
N LYS A 757 29.82 30.28 -10.27
CA LYS A 757 29.42 29.32 -9.21
C LYS A 757 28.16 29.71 -8.45
N PHE A 758 27.47 30.74 -8.92
CA PHE A 758 26.20 31.20 -8.39
C PHE A 758 25.11 31.01 -9.44
N LEU A 759 23.98 30.46 -9.02
CA LEU A 759 22.77 30.32 -9.82
C LEU A 759 21.54 30.55 -8.94
N ALA A 760 20.59 31.32 -9.46
CA ALA A 760 19.25 31.45 -8.88
C ALA A 760 18.19 31.07 -9.93
N MET A 761 17.06 30.55 -9.47
CA MET A 761 15.91 30.23 -10.31
C MET A 761 14.59 30.61 -9.61
N MET A 762 13.68 31.19 -10.38
CA MET A 762 12.29 31.40 -9.98
C MET A 762 11.41 30.34 -10.64
N LEU A 763 10.63 29.60 -9.86
CA LEU A 763 9.67 28.61 -10.35
C LEU A 763 8.25 29.15 -10.15
N LYS A 764 7.57 29.42 -11.27
CA LYS A 764 6.21 29.95 -11.27
C LYS A 764 5.19 28.84 -11.07
N ALA A 765 4.16 29.08 -10.26
CA ALA A 765 3.10 28.09 -10.04
C ALA A 765 2.26 27.87 -11.31
N ASP A 766 2.03 26.61 -11.69
CA ASP A 766 1.39 26.23 -12.96
C ASP A 766 -0.13 26.48 -12.93
N GLY A 767 -0.57 27.48 -13.70
CA GLY A 767 -1.96 27.95 -13.70
C GLY A 767 -3.00 26.97 -14.24
N ASP A 768 -2.61 25.96 -15.03
CA ASP A 768 -3.57 25.00 -15.59
C ASP A 768 -3.95 23.87 -14.61
N ALA A 769 -3.14 23.63 -13.57
CA ALA A 769 -3.46 22.68 -12.49
C ALA A 769 -4.74 23.06 -11.70
N ILE A 770 -5.13 24.34 -11.74
CA ILE A 770 -6.32 24.91 -11.07
C ILE A 770 -7.64 24.28 -11.59
N LYS A 771 -7.63 23.64 -12.77
CA LYS A 771 -8.85 23.11 -13.42
C LYS A 771 -9.26 21.70 -12.98
N SER A 772 -8.40 20.94 -12.30
CA SER A 772 -8.64 19.51 -12.01
C SER A 772 -9.03 19.15 -10.57
N SER A 773 -8.92 20.08 -9.61
CA SER A 773 -9.27 19.84 -8.20
C SER A 773 -10.31 20.86 -7.71
N SER A 774 -11.59 20.47 -7.78
CA SER A 774 -12.72 21.29 -7.36
C SER A 774 -12.94 21.27 -5.85
N GLU A 775 -11.95 21.71 -5.05
CA GLU A 775 -12.12 22.08 -3.64
C GLU A 775 -10.89 22.87 -3.14
N SER A 776 -11.11 23.93 -2.35
CA SER A 776 -10.10 24.86 -1.80
C SER A 776 -9.12 25.47 -2.84
N SER A 777 -9.48 26.62 -3.41
CA SER A 777 -8.60 27.43 -4.28
C SER A 777 -7.58 28.25 -3.48
N ASP A 778 -6.70 27.58 -2.73
CA ASP A 778 -5.58 28.23 -2.05
C ASP A 778 -4.48 28.52 -3.06
N LYS A 779 -4.15 29.81 -3.30
CA LYS A 779 -3.20 30.22 -4.34
C LYS A 779 -1.77 29.89 -3.90
N ARG A 780 -1.28 28.69 -4.25
CA ARG A 780 0.12 28.29 -4.08
C ARG A 780 1.03 29.30 -4.80
N GLY A 781 1.86 30.02 -4.03
CA GLY A 781 2.75 31.04 -4.58
C GLY A 781 3.98 30.46 -5.28
N ASP A 782 4.65 31.31 -6.04
CA ASP A 782 5.91 31.03 -6.72
C ASP A 782 7.05 30.72 -5.71
N LEU A 783 8.06 29.97 -6.16
CA LEU A 783 9.28 29.70 -5.38
C LEU A 783 10.48 30.46 -5.97
N PHE A 784 11.39 30.90 -5.11
CA PHE A 784 12.70 31.45 -5.51
C PHE A 784 13.81 30.66 -4.81
N ILE A 785 14.76 30.16 -5.59
CA ILE A 785 15.76 29.18 -5.13
C ILE A 785 17.15 29.65 -5.56
N VAL A 786 18.13 29.55 -4.66
CA VAL A 786 19.49 30.05 -4.88
C VAL A 786 20.54 29.03 -4.46
N PHE A 787 21.60 28.92 -5.25
CA PHE A 787 22.75 28.05 -5.04
C PHE A 787 24.05 28.85 -5.18
N ASN A 788 24.89 28.88 -4.14
CA ASN A 788 26.21 29.50 -4.16
C ASN A 788 27.29 28.46 -3.80
N ALA A 789 28.02 27.98 -4.80
CA ALA A 789 29.15 27.08 -4.64
C ALA A 789 30.52 27.80 -4.64
N SER A 790 30.53 29.14 -4.59
CA SER A 790 31.77 29.92 -4.47
C SER A 790 32.26 30.00 -3.02
N ASP A 791 33.55 30.32 -2.85
CA ASP A 791 34.15 30.64 -1.53
C ASP A 791 33.71 32.01 -0.97
N ASN A 792 33.00 32.84 -1.75
CA ASN A 792 32.56 34.18 -1.35
C ASN A 792 31.05 34.23 -1.02
N SER A 793 30.63 35.22 -0.24
CA SER A 793 29.22 35.60 -0.19
C SER A 793 28.82 36.32 -1.48
N GLU A 794 27.60 36.10 -1.96
CA GLU A 794 27.00 36.88 -3.06
C GLU A 794 25.64 37.47 -2.63
N ASN A 795 25.37 38.71 -3.05
CA ASN A 795 24.10 39.38 -2.80
C ASN A 795 23.14 39.14 -3.95
N VAL A 796 21.90 38.76 -3.63
CA VAL A 796 20.82 38.56 -4.60
C VAL A 796 19.61 39.40 -4.21
N ASN A 797 19.14 40.26 -5.13
CA ASN A 797 17.90 40.99 -4.91
C ASN A 797 16.74 40.07 -5.29
N LEU A 798 15.81 39.83 -4.36
CA LEU A 798 14.65 38.98 -4.63
C LEU A 798 13.78 39.64 -5.74
N PRO A 799 13.25 38.86 -6.71
CA PRO A 799 12.32 39.39 -7.69
C PRO A 799 11.03 39.88 -6.99
N PRO A 800 10.33 40.91 -7.51
CA PRO A 800 9.09 41.36 -6.92
C PRO A 800 8.06 40.21 -6.93
N PRO A 801 7.48 39.84 -5.77
CA PRO A 801 6.50 38.76 -5.70
C PRO A 801 5.18 39.17 -6.37
N SER A 802 4.36 38.17 -6.72
CA SER A 802 3.01 38.37 -7.25
C SER A 802 2.16 39.29 -6.36
N GLU A 803 1.27 40.09 -6.96
CA GLU A 803 0.54 41.15 -6.26
C GLU A 803 -0.23 40.62 -5.02
N GLY A 804 0.04 41.21 -3.85
CA GLY A 804 -0.51 40.76 -2.57
C GLY A 804 0.21 39.58 -1.91
N MET A 805 1.39 39.17 -2.40
CA MET A 805 2.26 38.16 -1.80
C MET A 805 3.54 38.79 -1.20
N ALA A 806 4.18 38.10 -0.26
CA ALA A 806 5.51 38.39 0.28
C ALA A 806 6.38 37.13 0.29
N TRP A 807 7.71 37.29 0.20
CA TRP A 807 8.65 36.17 0.26
C TRP A 807 8.88 35.69 1.70
N VAL A 808 8.82 34.38 1.92
CA VAL A 808 9.12 33.72 3.20
C VAL A 808 10.29 32.74 3.00
N ARG A 809 11.39 32.94 3.74
CA ARG A 809 12.55 32.01 3.74
C ARG A 809 12.14 30.68 4.38
N LEU A 810 12.14 29.60 3.60
CA LEU A 810 11.87 28.25 4.08
C LEU A 810 13.14 27.49 4.49
N ILE A 811 14.24 27.68 3.75
CA ILE A 811 15.56 27.06 4.00
C ILE A 811 16.64 28.11 3.72
N ASP A 812 17.68 28.13 4.55
CA ASP A 812 19.00 28.66 4.20
C ASP A 812 20.05 27.77 4.86
N THR A 813 20.79 27.00 4.06
CA THR A 813 21.70 25.96 4.58
C THR A 813 22.88 26.53 5.36
N ALA A 814 23.16 27.84 5.29
CA ALA A 814 24.24 28.48 6.04
C ALA A 814 23.94 28.70 7.52
N LEU A 815 22.67 28.74 7.92
CA LEU A 815 22.25 29.07 9.27
C LEU A 815 22.50 27.92 10.28
N PRO A 816 22.56 28.21 11.59
CA PRO A 816 22.57 27.18 12.62
C PRO A 816 21.21 26.48 12.76
N PHE A 817 21.20 25.26 13.30
CA PHE A 817 19.97 24.57 13.72
C PHE A 817 19.51 25.11 15.09
N PRO A 818 18.21 25.36 15.33
CA PRO A 818 17.05 25.05 14.49
C PRO A 818 16.61 26.14 13.49
N GLY A 819 17.43 27.16 13.19
CA GLY A 819 17.04 28.28 12.31
C GLY A 819 17.21 28.07 10.81
N PHE A 820 17.81 26.97 10.35
CA PHE A 820 18.19 26.76 8.94
C PHE A 820 17.09 26.19 8.04
N PHE A 821 15.98 25.71 8.63
CA PHE A 821 14.72 25.43 7.96
C PHE A 821 13.56 25.68 8.94
N LEU A 822 12.36 25.98 8.45
CA LEU A 822 11.18 26.18 9.31
C LEU A 822 10.55 24.83 9.68
N THR A 823 10.66 24.40 10.95
CA THR A 823 10.07 23.14 11.43
C THR A 823 8.53 23.14 11.40
N ASP A 824 7.94 24.29 11.70
CA ASP A 824 6.50 24.55 11.70
C ASP A 824 6.15 25.68 10.74
N GLY A 825 4.86 25.88 10.47
CA GLY A 825 4.36 27.03 9.71
C GLY A 825 4.59 28.40 10.37
N ALA A 826 5.24 28.45 11.54
CA ALA A 826 5.66 29.66 12.24
C ALA A 826 6.58 30.50 11.35
N CYS A 827 6.05 31.63 10.90
CA CYS A 827 6.61 32.40 9.81
C CYS A 827 7.72 33.33 10.31
N VAL A 828 8.99 33.02 10.04
CA VAL A 828 10.08 34.01 10.14
C VAL A 828 10.01 34.92 8.91
N ILE A 829 9.00 35.80 8.92
CA ILE A 829 8.87 36.89 7.95
C ILE A 829 9.82 37.99 8.39
N GLU A 830 11.07 37.92 7.93
CA GLU A 830 11.83 39.13 7.67
C GLU A 830 11.02 39.92 6.63
N LYS A 831 10.28 40.97 7.06
CA LYS A 831 9.43 41.78 6.18
C LYS A 831 10.28 42.60 5.21
N MET A 832 10.66 41.94 4.13
CA MET A 832 11.43 42.50 3.02
C MET A 832 10.52 43.33 2.12
N GLU A 833 10.19 44.54 2.59
CA GLU A 833 9.45 45.53 1.81
C GLU A 833 10.30 46.07 0.65
N GLY A 834 10.01 45.59 -0.57
CA GLY A 834 10.64 46.07 -1.81
C GLY A 834 11.81 45.21 -2.30
N LEU A 835 12.75 45.84 -3.02
CA LEU A 835 13.95 45.19 -3.61
C LEU A 835 15.00 44.89 -2.55
N ALA A 836 14.70 43.96 -1.63
CA ALA A 836 15.63 43.53 -0.62
C ALA A 836 16.74 42.65 -1.21
N ALA A 837 17.99 43.02 -0.93
CA ALA A 837 19.17 42.21 -1.19
C ALA A 837 19.37 41.21 -0.05
N TYR A 838 19.37 39.91 -0.36
CA TYR A 838 19.71 38.84 0.57
C TYR A 838 21.18 38.43 0.38
N GLU A 839 21.95 38.32 1.46
CA GLU A 839 23.36 37.88 1.40
C GLU A 839 23.43 36.34 1.49
N ILE A 840 23.66 35.68 0.37
CA ILE A 840 23.86 34.22 0.30
C ILE A 840 25.32 33.92 0.62
N LYS A 841 25.57 33.32 1.78
CA LYS A 841 26.92 32.95 2.25
C LYS A 841 27.61 31.95 1.30
N SER A 842 28.94 31.86 1.39
CA SER A 842 29.72 30.90 0.63
C SER A 842 29.35 29.44 0.95
N HIS A 843 29.36 28.59 -0.09
CA HIS A 843 28.95 27.19 -0.03
C HIS A 843 27.58 26.95 0.64
N SER A 844 26.54 27.69 0.22
CA SER A 844 25.18 27.52 0.75
C SER A 844 24.10 27.55 -0.33
N CYS A 845 22.89 27.15 0.04
CA CYS A 845 21.69 27.17 -0.78
C CYS A 845 20.52 27.75 0.03
N ALA A 846 19.61 28.45 -0.63
CA ALA A 846 18.42 29.03 0.00
C ALA A 846 17.15 28.79 -0.81
N LEU A 847 16.01 28.75 -0.10
CA LEU A 847 14.67 28.60 -0.65
C LEU A 847 13.73 29.62 -0.02
N PHE A 848 13.02 30.36 -0.87
CA PHE A 848 11.96 31.27 -0.51
C PHE A 848 10.65 30.81 -1.17
N GLU A 849 9.55 30.86 -0.43
CA GLU A 849 8.19 30.60 -0.92
C GLU A 849 7.39 31.90 -0.79
N SER A 850 6.78 32.35 -1.88
CA SER A 850 5.87 33.50 -1.81
C SER A 850 4.53 33.07 -1.21
N LYS A 851 4.00 33.88 -0.28
CA LYS A 851 2.74 33.65 0.42
C LYS A 851 1.96 34.95 0.54
N SER A 852 0.64 34.87 0.59
CA SER A 852 -0.16 36.00 1.03
C SER A 852 0.20 36.30 2.48
N PRO A 853 0.45 37.55 2.88
CA PRO A 853 0.58 37.87 4.30
C PRO A 853 -0.73 37.48 4.98
N ASN A 854 -0.65 36.59 5.98
CA ASN A 854 -1.85 36.10 6.64
C ASN A 854 -2.65 37.28 7.23
N LEU A 855 -3.98 37.20 7.15
CA LEU A 855 -4.88 38.21 7.72
C LEU A 855 -4.57 38.47 9.21
N GLU A 856 -4.07 37.44 9.90
CA GLU A 856 -3.57 37.44 11.28
C GLU A 856 -2.61 38.60 11.59
N GLU A 857 -1.67 38.92 10.70
CA GLU A 857 -0.71 40.01 10.94
C GLU A 857 -1.30 41.41 10.77
N MET A 858 -2.40 41.55 10.03
CA MET A 858 -3.06 42.85 9.82
C MET A 858 -3.83 43.34 11.07
N PHE A 859 -4.10 42.43 12.01
CA PHE A 859 -4.78 42.74 13.29
C PHE A 859 -3.81 42.79 14.50
N GLY A 860 -2.51 42.54 14.31
CA GLY A 860 -1.48 42.76 15.34
C GLY A 860 -1.51 41.80 16.53
N ILE A 861 -2.10 40.61 16.39
CA ILE A 861 -2.23 39.61 17.48
C ILE A 861 -0.96 38.75 17.56
N ASN A 862 0.13 39.34 18.07
CA ASN A 862 1.36 38.64 18.42
C ASN A 862 1.77 38.99 19.87
N SER A 863 1.55 38.06 20.80
CA SER A 863 2.14 38.10 22.15
C SER A 863 3.33 37.13 22.21
N PRO A 864 4.49 37.47 22.79
CA PRO A 864 5.73 36.72 22.50
C PRO A 864 5.84 35.29 23.07
N ASP A 865 5.04 34.93 24.07
CA ASP A 865 5.42 33.87 25.00
C ASP A 865 4.95 32.44 24.63
N HIS A 866 3.97 32.27 23.73
CA HIS A 866 3.53 30.93 23.28
C HIS A 866 3.08 30.89 21.81
N PRO A 867 3.49 29.87 21.03
CA PRO A 867 2.93 29.62 19.70
C PRO A 867 1.52 29.03 19.84
N HIS A 868 0.50 29.84 19.56
CA HIS A 868 -0.89 29.42 19.60
C HIS A 868 -1.22 28.43 18.48
N THR A 869 -1.95 27.35 18.78
CA THR A 869 -2.36 26.37 17.78
C THR A 869 -3.43 26.93 16.83
N LYS A 870 -3.53 26.34 15.64
CA LYS A 870 -4.55 26.69 14.63
C LYS A 870 -5.99 26.57 15.18
N GLU A 871 -6.20 25.65 16.12
CA GLU A 871 -7.48 25.40 16.81
C GLU A 871 -7.82 26.51 17.82
N TRP A 872 -6.82 27.09 18.49
CA TRP A 872 -6.98 28.27 19.34
C TRP A 872 -7.41 29.49 18.51
N LEU A 873 -6.75 29.74 17.37
CA LEU A 873 -7.10 30.81 16.42
C LEU A 873 -8.55 30.66 15.92
N GLN A 874 -8.96 29.46 15.51
CA GLN A 874 -10.32 29.17 15.07
C GLN A 874 -11.36 29.42 16.18
N SER A 875 -11.11 28.93 17.39
CA SER A 875 -12.02 29.08 18.53
C SER A 875 -12.17 30.54 18.95
N ASN A 876 -11.07 31.28 18.98
CA ASN A 876 -11.02 32.71 19.31
C ASN A 876 -11.80 33.55 18.27
N ALA A 877 -11.64 33.26 16.98
CA ALA A 877 -12.41 33.90 15.92
C ALA A 877 -13.93 33.68 16.04
N VAL A 878 -14.38 32.48 16.41
CA VAL A 878 -15.80 32.18 16.66
C VAL A 878 -16.35 33.02 17.82
N PHE A 879 -15.62 33.13 18.94
CA PHE A 879 -16.05 33.96 20.07
C PHE A 879 -16.07 35.47 19.73
N ARG A 880 -15.14 35.96 18.91
CA ARG A 880 -15.13 37.37 18.43
C ARG A 880 -16.35 37.69 17.56
N VAL A 881 -16.71 36.82 16.62
CA VAL A 881 -17.94 36.98 15.81
C VAL A 881 -19.19 36.90 16.70
N SER A 882 -19.24 35.96 17.65
CA SER A 882 -20.38 35.83 18.56
C SER A 882 -20.53 37.03 19.50
N LEU A 883 -19.43 37.62 19.99
CA LEU A 883 -19.46 38.85 20.78
C LEU A 883 -20.03 40.02 19.96
N GLY A 884 -19.68 40.16 18.68
CA GLY A 884 -20.20 41.20 17.80
C GLY A 884 -21.71 41.09 17.59
N ASN A 885 -22.19 39.87 17.36
CA ASN A 885 -23.63 39.54 17.30
C ASN A 885 -24.34 39.84 18.63
N PHE A 886 -23.78 39.40 19.76
CA PHE A 886 -24.31 39.63 21.10
C PHE A 886 -24.44 41.12 21.43
N LEU A 887 -23.43 41.93 21.11
CA LEU A 887 -23.48 43.38 21.31
C LEU A 887 -24.50 44.07 20.39
N PHE A 888 -24.62 43.64 19.14
CA PHE A 888 -25.62 44.15 18.21
C PHE A 888 -27.06 43.87 18.69
N PHE A 889 -27.38 42.61 19.00
CA PHE A 889 -28.73 42.26 19.47
C PHE A 889 -28.99 42.74 20.91
N GLY A 890 -28.00 42.70 21.79
CA GLY A 890 -28.11 43.18 23.17
C GLY A 890 -28.35 44.69 23.24
N SER A 891 -27.64 45.50 22.44
CA SER A 891 -27.90 46.95 22.37
C SER A 891 -29.29 47.26 21.81
N LEU A 892 -29.75 46.55 20.78
CA LEU A 892 -31.13 46.68 20.28
C LEU A 892 -32.17 46.27 21.35
N ALA A 893 -31.93 45.20 22.11
CA ALA A 893 -32.80 44.79 23.20
C ALA A 893 -32.93 45.90 24.28
N LEU A 894 -31.81 46.51 24.68
CA LEU A 894 -31.78 47.62 25.64
C LEU A 894 -32.55 48.86 25.13
N ILE A 895 -32.38 49.24 23.85
CA ILE A 895 -33.08 50.39 23.27
C ILE A 895 -34.60 50.13 23.23
N MET A 896 -35.02 48.89 22.98
CA MET A 896 -36.44 48.50 22.91
C MET A 896 -37.14 48.33 24.27
N ILE A 897 -36.46 48.57 25.40
CA ILE A 897 -37.08 48.49 26.74
C ILE A 897 -38.27 49.46 26.85
N GLY A 898 -39.43 48.92 27.19
CA GLY A 898 -40.64 49.69 27.47
C GLY A 898 -41.41 50.22 26.25
N VAL A 899 -41.05 49.84 25.03
CA VAL A 899 -41.90 50.10 23.85
C VAL A 899 -43.20 49.29 23.97
N LYS A 900 -44.37 49.94 23.87
CA LYS A 900 -45.69 49.31 24.02
C LYS A 900 -46.67 49.63 22.87
N ASP A 901 -46.45 50.71 22.17
CA ASP A 901 -47.27 51.19 21.05
C ASP A 901 -46.43 51.40 19.79
N GLN A 902 -47.11 51.50 18.64
CA GLN A 902 -46.49 51.69 17.33
C GLN A 902 -46.16 53.16 17.01
N ASN A 903 -46.55 54.11 17.87
CA ASN A 903 -46.31 55.54 17.71
C ASN A 903 -44.96 55.98 18.31
N ASP A 904 -44.38 55.20 19.22
CA ASP A 904 -43.00 55.36 19.70
C ASP A 904 -42.02 55.33 18.50
N LYS A 905 -41.13 56.33 18.41
CA LYS A 905 -40.11 56.43 17.35
C LYS A 905 -39.22 55.17 17.26
N ARG A 906 -39.11 54.40 18.35
CA ARG A 906 -38.37 53.13 18.42
C ARG A 906 -39.07 51.99 17.66
N HIS A 907 -40.39 52.04 17.47
CA HIS A 907 -41.11 51.12 16.58
C HIS A 907 -40.60 51.19 15.13
N ALA A 908 -40.36 52.41 14.63
CA ALA A 908 -39.74 52.63 13.33
C ALA A 908 -38.26 52.16 13.29
N MET A 909 -37.54 52.22 14.41
CA MET A 909 -36.19 51.64 14.51
C MET A 909 -36.21 50.10 14.51
N HIS A 910 -37.25 49.44 15.02
CA HIS A 910 -37.36 47.98 14.96
C HIS A 910 -37.60 47.49 13.53
N HIS A 911 -38.55 48.09 12.80
CA HIS A 911 -38.92 47.63 11.45
C HIS A 911 -38.12 48.25 10.29
N GLY A 912 -37.61 49.46 10.45
CA GLY A 912 -36.90 50.21 9.39
C GLY A 912 -35.37 50.13 9.47
N GLY A 913 -34.69 50.95 8.67
CA GLY A 913 -33.25 51.22 8.80
C GLY A 913 -32.31 50.05 8.47
N TRP A 914 -32.76 49.03 7.72
CA TRP A 914 -32.00 47.80 7.48
C TRP A 914 -30.59 47.99 6.91
N ILE A 915 -30.39 48.93 5.98
CA ILE A 915 -29.06 49.23 5.43
C ILE A 915 -28.11 49.71 6.54
N LEU A 916 -28.56 50.65 7.38
CA LEU A 916 -27.77 51.14 8.51
C LEU A 916 -27.51 50.05 9.55
N LYS A 917 -28.51 49.20 9.84
CA LYS A 917 -28.35 48.04 10.73
C LYS A 917 -27.29 47.07 10.23
N ILE A 918 -27.30 46.71 8.95
CA ILE A 918 -26.32 45.80 8.34
C ILE A 918 -24.92 46.39 8.40
N VAL A 919 -24.77 47.69 8.13
CA VAL A 919 -23.48 48.40 8.27
C VAL A 919 -22.99 48.41 9.72
N VAL A 920 -23.85 48.75 10.68
CA VAL A 920 -23.49 48.76 12.12
C VAL A 920 -23.16 47.36 12.63
N TRP A 921 -23.89 46.33 12.20
CA TRP A 921 -23.64 44.93 12.52
C TRP A 921 -22.30 44.44 11.99
N ALA A 922 -21.99 44.71 10.71
CA ALA A 922 -20.70 44.37 10.11
C ALA A 922 -19.54 45.11 10.79
N LEU A 923 -19.70 46.41 11.08
CA LEU A 923 -18.71 47.20 11.82
C LEU A 923 -18.48 46.67 13.24
N LEU A 924 -19.53 46.24 13.95
CA LEU A 924 -19.40 45.62 15.28
C LEU A 924 -18.63 44.29 15.22
N ILE A 925 -18.93 43.41 14.25
CA ILE A 925 -18.19 42.16 14.07
C ILE A 925 -16.71 42.44 13.78
N ILE A 926 -16.41 43.35 12.84
CA ILE A 926 -15.03 43.74 12.50
C ILE A 926 -14.31 44.32 13.73
N LEU A 927 -14.98 45.18 14.51
CA LEU A 927 -14.40 45.79 15.72
C LEU A 927 -13.98 44.75 16.77
N MET A 928 -14.68 43.60 16.87
CA MET A 928 -14.32 42.55 17.84
C MET A 928 -12.99 41.85 17.53
N PHE A 929 -12.46 41.96 16.30
CA PHE A 929 -11.12 41.46 15.99
C PHE A 929 -9.99 42.34 16.54
N PHE A 930 -10.28 43.58 16.93
CA PHE A 930 -9.32 44.51 17.55
C PHE A 930 -9.32 44.49 19.09
N LEU A 931 -10.16 43.67 19.73
CA LEU A 931 -10.21 43.58 21.21
C LEU A 931 -9.10 42.65 21.76
N PRO A 932 -8.49 42.96 22.92
CA PRO A 932 -7.56 42.05 23.60
C PRO A 932 -8.21 40.72 24.00
N ASP A 933 -7.46 39.61 23.92
CA ASP A 933 -7.95 38.26 24.19
C ASP A 933 -8.52 38.09 25.61
N VAL A 934 -8.04 38.87 26.59
CA VAL A 934 -8.60 38.91 27.96
C VAL A 934 -10.11 39.19 27.96
N ILE A 935 -10.60 40.04 27.06
CA ILE A 935 -12.03 40.35 26.92
C ILE A 935 -12.77 39.15 26.31
N ILE A 936 -12.13 38.42 25.40
CA ILE A 936 -12.69 37.23 24.76
C ILE A 936 -12.77 36.06 25.76
N THR A 937 -11.78 35.87 26.65
CA THR A 937 -11.84 34.88 27.73
C THR A 937 -12.92 35.19 28.78
N ILE A 938 -13.15 36.47 29.08
CA ILE A 938 -14.30 36.90 29.91
C ILE A 938 -15.61 36.58 29.20
N TYR A 939 -15.70 36.81 27.88
CA TYR A 939 -16.88 36.49 27.08
C TYR A 939 -17.10 34.98 26.90
N GLU A 940 -16.06 34.16 26.79
CA GLU A 940 -16.11 32.68 26.81
C GLU A 940 -16.80 32.22 28.10
N THR A 941 -16.35 32.75 29.24
CA THR A 941 -16.92 32.45 30.56
C THR A 941 -18.39 32.90 30.66
N LEU A 942 -18.71 34.10 30.19
CA LEU A 942 -20.08 34.63 30.19
C LEU A 942 -21.01 33.82 29.24
N SER A 943 -20.48 33.36 28.11
CA SER A 943 -21.22 32.59 27.11
C SER A 943 -21.63 31.21 27.61
N LYS A 944 -20.87 30.59 28.51
CA LYS A 944 -21.28 29.34 29.18
C LYS A 944 -22.60 29.53 29.96
N PHE A 945 -22.76 30.65 30.68
CA PHE A 945 -24.00 30.99 31.37
C PHE A 945 -25.12 31.43 30.42
N GLY A 946 -24.82 32.29 29.44
CA GLY A 946 -25.78 32.74 28.43
C GLY A 946 -26.38 31.61 27.59
N SER A 947 -25.58 30.59 27.30
CA SER A 947 -25.99 29.37 26.61
C SER A 947 -26.93 28.50 27.45
N GLY A 948 -26.68 28.39 28.76
CA GLY A 948 -27.60 27.74 29.70
C GLY A 948 -28.95 28.48 29.79
N LEU A 949 -28.95 29.81 29.76
CA LEU A 949 -30.18 30.60 29.70
C LEU A 949 -30.90 30.46 28.35
N PHE A 950 -30.18 30.29 27.24
CA PHE A 950 -30.79 29.99 25.94
C PHE A 950 -31.45 28.60 25.92
N LEU A 951 -30.77 27.57 26.46
CA LEU A 951 -31.35 26.23 26.64
C LEU A 951 -32.65 26.28 27.47
N LEU A 952 -32.70 27.09 28.53
CA LEU A 952 -33.93 27.33 29.30
C LEU A 952 -35.06 27.90 28.44
N VAL A 953 -34.76 28.85 27.55
CA VAL A 953 -35.74 29.43 26.61
C VAL A 953 -36.22 28.37 25.60
N GLN A 954 -35.33 27.53 25.07
CA GLN A 954 -35.72 26.39 24.20
C GLN A 954 -36.66 25.40 24.91
N VAL A 955 -36.45 25.16 26.21
CA VAL A 955 -37.31 24.30 27.04
C VAL A 955 -38.70 24.92 27.25
N ILE A 956 -38.79 26.22 27.55
CA ILE A 956 -40.07 26.93 27.68
C ILE A 956 -40.83 26.92 26.35
N ILE A 957 -40.12 27.07 25.22
CA ILE A 957 -40.66 26.93 23.86
C ILE A 957 -41.20 25.52 23.59
N LEU A 958 -40.48 24.47 24.01
CA LEU A 958 -40.93 23.08 23.85
C LEU A 958 -42.19 22.78 24.68
N LEU A 959 -42.29 23.36 25.88
CA LEU A 959 -43.49 23.27 26.72
C LEU A 959 -44.67 23.97 26.03
N ASP A 960 -44.51 25.24 25.65
CA ASP A 960 -45.51 26.01 24.89
C ASP A 960 -45.99 25.28 23.62
N PHE A 961 -45.06 24.69 22.86
CA PHE A 961 -45.38 23.89 21.67
C PHE A 961 -46.17 22.61 22.01
N THR A 962 -45.77 21.84 23.02
CA THR A 962 -46.45 20.56 23.35
C THR A 962 -47.85 20.79 23.94
N HIS A 963 -48.04 21.85 24.73
CA HIS A 963 -49.37 22.27 25.17
C HIS A 963 -50.22 22.80 24.00
N THR A 964 -49.68 23.69 23.16
CA THR A 964 -50.39 24.19 21.96
C THR A 964 -50.78 23.05 21.00
N TRP A 965 -49.93 22.03 20.83
CA TRP A 965 -50.23 20.85 20.01
C TRP A 965 -51.33 19.98 20.64
N ASN A 966 -51.26 19.71 21.95
CA ASN A 966 -52.32 19.05 22.70
C ASN A 966 -53.67 19.75 22.49
N ASP A 967 -53.69 21.06 22.73
CA ASP A 967 -54.92 21.85 22.74
C ASP A 967 -55.50 21.97 21.32
N ALA A 968 -54.67 22.13 20.29
CA ALA A 968 -55.08 22.12 18.88
C ALA A 968 -55.54 20.75 18.36
N TRP A 969 -55.39 19.67 19.14
CA TRP A 969 -55.98 18.35 18.85
C TRP A 969 -57.24 18.10 19.70
N VAL A 970 -57.31 18.67 20.91
CA VAL A 970 -58.50 18.66 21.77
C VAL A 970 -59.61 19.60 21.25
N GLU A 971 -59.27 20.80 20.73
CA GLU A 971 -60.23 21.77 20.13
C GLU A 971 -61.06 21.17 18.98
N LYS A 972 -60.58 20.07 18.36
CA LYS A 972 -61.25 19.40 17.23
C LYS A 972 -62.37 18.45 17.63
N ASP A 973 -62.43 18.01 18.89
CA ASP A 973 -63.50 17.18 19.48
C ASP A 973 -63.95 15.94 18.63
N GLU A 974 -63.02 15.30 17.89
CA GLU A 974 -63.27 13.99 17.27
C GLU A 974 -62.55 12.87 18.03
N GLN A 975 -63.24 11.74 18.21
CA GLN A 975 -62.68 10.50 18.76
C GLN A 975 -61.35 10.07 18.11
N LYS A 976 -61.14 10.37 16.81
CA LYS A 976 -59.89 10.09 16.09
C LYS A 976 -58.69 10.85 16.66
N TRP A 977 -58.87 12.12 17.04
CA TRP A 977 -57.79 12.94 17.59
C TRP A 977 -57.43 12.50 19.01
N TYR A 978 -58.42 12.09 19.83
CA TYR A 978 -58.15 11.47 21.14
C TYR A 978 -57.41 10.13 21.02
N ILE A 979 -57.79 9.26 20.07
CA ILE A 979 -57.08 8.00 19.81
C ILE A 979 -55.64 8.28 19.33
N ALA A 980 -55.45 9.25 18.43
CA ALA A 980 -54.13 9.66 17.96
C ALA A 980 -53.25 10.22 19.10
N LEU A 981 -53.83 11.06 19.97
CA LEU A 981 -53.14 11.66 21.11
C LEU A 981 -52.69 10.59 22.11
N LEU A 982 -53.55 9.61 22.42
CA LEU A 982 -53.19 8.46 23.26
C LEU A 982 -52.12 7.58 22.61
N ALA A 983 -52.23 7.29 21.31
CA ALA A 983 -51.27 6.47 20.58
C ALA A 983 -49.88 7.12 20.51
N VAL A 984 -49.81 8.44 20.25
CA VAL A 984 -48.55 9.22 20.32
C VAL A 984 -48.00 9.20 21.75
N SER A 985 -48.83 9.44 22.77
CA SER A 985 -48.38 9.45 24.17
C SER A 985 -47.77 8.12 24.62
N VAL A 986 -48.42 7.00 24.29
CA VAL A 986 -47.91 5.66 24.59
C VAL A 986 -46.64 5.36 23.79
N GLY A 987 -46.58 5.73 22.51
CA GLY A 987 -45.38 5.62 21.69
C GLY A 987 -44.19 6.39 22.26
N CYS A 988 -44.40 7.63 22.69
CA CYS A 988 -43.38 8.46 23.34
C CYS A 988 -42.90 7.85 24.67
N TYR A 989 -43.80 7.35 25.53
CA TYR A 989 -43.36 6.67 26.77
C TYR A 989 -42.58 5.38 26.52
N ILE A 990 -43.00 4.55 25.55
CA ILE A 990 -42.25 3.35 25.15
C ILE A 990 -40.86 3.74 24.63
N ALA A 991 -40.76 4.78 23.79
CA ALA A 991 -39.49 5.28 23.29
C ALA A 991 -38.59 5.80 24.42
N ALA A 992 -39.12 6.59 25.36
CA ALA A 992 -38.35 7.13 26.48
C ALA A 992 -37.74 6.03 27.36
N PHE A 993 -38.53 5.03 27.78
CA PHE A 993 -38.04 3.95 28.65
C PHE A 993 -37.15 2.95 27.92
N THR A 994 -37.44 2.59 26.67
CA THR A 994 -36.55 1.70 25.89
C THR A 994 -35.22 2.37 25.57
N PHE A 995 -35.22 3.68 25.28
CA PHE A 995 -33.98 4.44 25.07
C PHE A 995 -33.16 4.53 26.36
N SER A 996 -33.75 4.82 27.53
CA SER A 996 -33.04 4.78 28.82
C SER A 996 -32.43 3.39 29.11
N GLY A 997 -33.11 2.30 28.74
CA GLY A 997 -32.56 0.94 28.82
C GLY A 997 -31.35 0.70 27.91
N VAL A 998 -31.36 1.27 26.69
CA VAL A 998 -30.21 1.24 25.77
C VAL A 998 -29.04 2.05 26.32
N LEU A 999 -29.30 3.22 26.94
CA LEU A 999 -28.26 4.02 27.60
C LEU A 999 -27.61 3.26 28.75
N PHE A 1000 -28.38 2.52 29.55
CA PHE A 1000 -27.82 1.65 30.60
C PHE A 1000 -26.87 0.58 30.04
N ILE A 1001 -27.14 0.03 28.85
CA ILE A 1001 -26.26 -0.96 28.20
C ILE A 1001 -24.98 -0.29 27.65
N TRP A 1002 -25.04 0.97 27.21
CA TRP A 1002 -23.89 1.68 26.64
C TRP A 1002 -23.00 2.39 27.67
N PHE A 1003 -23.55 2.84 28.79
CA PHE A 1003 -22.85 3.67 29.79
C PHE A 1003 -22.63 2.97 31.15
N ASN A 1004 -22.75 1.64 31.19
CA ASN A 1004 -22.43 0.80 32.35
C ASN A 1004 -21.73 -0.51 31.92
N PRO A 1005 -20.48 -0.45 31.39
CA PRO A 1005 -19.75 -1.63 30.94
C PRO A 1005 -19.42 -2.60 32.10
N PRO A 1006 -19.53 -3.93 31.90
CA PRO A 1006 -19.31 -4.90 32.95
C PRO A 1006 -17.84 -4.92 33.41
N GLY A 1007 -17.62 -4.69 34.71
CA GLY A 1007 -16.29 -4.72 35.34
C GLY A 1007 -15.82 -3.38 35.91
N HIS A 1008 -16.57 -2.29 35.71
CA HIS A 1008 -16.24 -0.95 36.22
C HIS A 1008 -17.37 -0.37 37.08
N ASP A 1009 -17.02 0.50 38.03
CA ASP A 1009 -18.01 1.21 38.87
C ASP A 1009 -18.45 2.52 38.19
N CYS A 1010 -19.59 2.46 37.50
CA CYS A 1010 -20.18 3.57 36.77
C CYS A 1010 -21.37 4.20 37.51
N GLY A 1011 -21.32 4.23 38.84
CA GLY A 1011 -22.41 4.68 39.70
C GLY A 1011 -23.00 6.07 39.38
N LEU A 1012 -22.19 7.01 38.87
CA LEU A 1012 -22.67 8.35 38.46
C LEU A 1012 -23.62 8.28 37.24
N ASN A 1013 -23.21 7.55 36.21
CA ASN A 1013 -23.97 7.39 34.97
C ASN A 1013 -25.27 6.61 35.25
N VAL A 1014 -25.18 5.56 36.07
CA VAL A 1014 -26.34 4.82 36.57
C VAL A 1014 -27.30 5.72 37.34
N PHE A 1015 -26.80 6.61 38.22
CA PHE A 1015 -27.64 7.58 38.93
C PHE A 1015 -28.39 8.53 37.98
N PHE A 1016 -27.72 9.10 36.97
CA PHE A 1016 -28.39 9.98 35.99
C PHE A 1016 -29.47 9.25 35.18
N ILE A 1017 -29.21 8.01 34.75
CA ILE A 1017 -30.18 7.19 34.01
C ILE A 1017 -31.40 6.86 34.89
N VAL A 1018 -31.18 6.38 36.12
CA VAL A 1018 -32.26 6.02 37.05
C VAL A 1018 -33.08 7.24 37.45
N MET A 1019 -32.45 8.38 37.73
CA MET A 1019 -33.15 9.63 38.04
C MET A 1019 -34.03 10.09 36.87
N THR A 1020 -33.56 9.95 35.63
CA THR A 1020 -34.34 10.28 34.42
C THR A 1020 -35.59 9.39 34.28
N MET A 1021 -35.46 8.09 34.55
CA MET A 1021 -36.60 7.17 34.54
C MET A 1021 -37.62 7.48 35.65
N ILE A 1022 -37.16 7.87 36.84
CA ILE A 1022 -38.01 8.32 37.96
C ILE A 1022 -38.78 9.59 37.57
N LEU A 1023 -38.12 10.57 36.95
CA LEU A 1023 -38.76 11.81 36.48
C LEU A 1023 -39.84 11.53 35.41
N ALA A 1024 -39.53 10.71 34.39
CA ALA A 1024 -40.51 10.34 33.36
C ALA A 1024 -41.76 9.64 33.94
N PHE A 1025 -41.58 8.76 34.93
CA PHE A 1025 -42.68 8.12 35.64
C PHE A 1025 -43.46 9.11 36.53
N GLY A 1026 -42.76 10.02 37.21
CA GLY A 1026 -43.37 11.10 37.99
C GLY A 1026 -44.24 12.04 37.16
N PHE A 1027 -43.80 12.40 35.94
CA PHE A 1027 -44.59 13.21 35.00
C PHE A 1027 -45.92 12.53 34.64
N ALA A 1028 -45.92 11.21 34.43
CA ALA A 1028 -47.13 10.44 34.14
C ALA A 1028 -48.11 10.46 35.33
N ILE A 1029 -47.62 10.28 36.55
CA ILE A 1029 -48.44 10.32 37.77
C ILE A 1029 -49.07 11.70 37.98
N ILE A 1030 -48.29 12.78 37.82
CA ILE A 1030 -48.75 14.15 38.04
C ILE A 1030 -49.77 14.55 36.96
N ALA A 1031 -49.53 14.19 35.69
CA ALA A 1031 -50.45 14.48 34.58
C ALA A 1031 -51.76 13.68 34.63
N LEU A 1032 -51.79 12.55 35.35
CA LEU A 1032 -52.99 11.73 35.58
C LEU A 1032 -53.71 12.05 36.90
N HIS A 1033 -53.21 12.98 37.72
CA HIS A 1033 -53.79 13.28 39.02
C HIS A 1033 -55.11 14.06 38.88
N PRO A 1034 -56.26 13.63 39.43
CA PRO A 1034 -57.57 14.22 39.14
C PRO A 1034 -57.80 15.70 39.52
N GLN A 1035 -56.89 16.31 40.27
CA GLN A 1035 -56.92 17.75 40.58
C GLN A 1035 -56.08 18.59 39.61
N VAL A 1036 -55.23 17.96 38.80
CA VAL A 1036 -54.37 18.60 37.81
C VAL A 1036 -55.07 18.47 36.45
N ASN A 1037 -55.30 19.59 35.76
CA ASN A 1037 -55.80 19.59 34.38
C ASN A 1037 -54.69 19.21 33.38
N GLY A 1038 -54.05 18.07 33.60
CA GLY A 1038 -52.91 17.58 32.84
C GLY A 1038 -53.31 16.79 31.59
N SER A 1039 -52.34 16.57 30.71
CA SER A 1039 -52.48 15.66 29.58
C SER A 1039 -51.24 14.78 29.43
N LEU A 1040 -51.47 13.55 28.97
CA LEU A 1040 -50.42 12.56 28.69
C LEU A 1040 -49.50 12.99 27.53
N LEU A 1041 -49.95 13.84 26.60
CA LEU A 1041 -49.14 14.22 25.44
C LEU A 1041 -47.93 15.09 25.85
N PRO A 1042 -48.10 16.25 26.53
CA PRO A 1042 -46.95 16.98 27.09
C PRO A 1042 -46.07 16.13 28.00
N ALA A 1043 -46.67 15.34 28.90
CA ALA A 1043 -45.94 14.47 29.84
C ALA A 1043 -45.00 13.48 29.12
N SER A 1044 -45.50 12.84 28.06
CA SER A 1044 -44.75 11.85 27.28
C SER A 1044 -43.66 12.47 26.41
N VAL A 1045 -43.93 13.62 25.77
CA VAL A 1045 -42.95 14.30 24.90
C VAL A 1045 -41.81 14.90 25.73
N ILE A 1046 -42.11 15.50 26.88
CA ILE A 1046 -41.10 15.98 27.83
C ILE A 1046 -40.29 14.80 28.42
N SER A 1047 -40.90 13.63 28.61
CA SER A 1047 -40.16 12.41 29.00
C SER A 1047 -39.15 11.99 27.94
N VAL A 1048 -39.53 11.98 26.66
CA VAL A 1048 -38.60 11.69 25.53
C VAL A 1048 -37.49 12.74 25.46
N TYR A 1049 -37.81 14.03 25.62
CA TYR A 1049 -36.82 15.10 25.63
C TYR A 1049 -35.81 14.94 26.78
N CYS A 1050 -36.27 14.64 28.00
CA CYS A 1050 -35.37 14.36 29.13
C CYS A 1050 -34.44 13.16 28.86
N SER A 1051 -34.93 12.09 28.23
CA SER A 1051 -34.08 10.96 27.82
C SER A 1051 -33.10 11.31 26.69
N TYR A 1052 -33.45 12.22 25.78
CA TYR A 1052 -32.53 12.76 24.77
C TYR A 1052 -31.43 13.64 25.41
N VAL A 1053 -31.79 14.55 26.32
CA VAL A 1053 -30.81 15.40 27.03
C VAL A 1053 -29.86 14.55 27.90
N LEU A 1054 -30.35 13.46 28.50
CA LEU A 1054 -29.52 12.47 29.18
C LEU A 1054 -28.50 11.82 28.23
N TYR A 1055 -28.94 11.29 27.09
CA TYR A 1055 -28.03 10.73 26.08
C TYR A 1055 -26.97 11.76 25.65
N SER A 1056 -27.41 12.97 25.35
CA SER A 1056 -26.55 14.08 24.95
C SER A 1056 -25.54 14.45 26.04
N ALA A 1057 -25.91 14.36 27.33
CA ALA A 1057 -24.99 14.54 28.46
C ALA A 1057 -23.95 13.41 28.53
N LEU A 1058 -24.38 12.15 28.60
CA LEU A 1058 -23.48 10.99 28.74
C LEU A 1058 -22.54 10.86 27.52
N SER A 1059 -23.01 11.20 26.31
CA SER A 1059 -22.18 11.19 25.10
C SER A 1059 -21.04 12.23 25.10
N SER A 1060 -21.12 13.24 25.98
CA SER A 1060 -20.12 14.29 26.15
C SER A 1060 -19.15 14.02 27.32
N GLU A 1061 -19.19 12.84 27.92
CA GLU A 1061 -18.18 12.42 28.89
C GLU A 1061 -16.78 12.35 28.24
N PRO A 1062 -15.71 12.77 28.95
CA PRO A 1062 -14.33 12.69 28.46
C PRO A 1062 -13.95 11.32 27.89
N ARG A 1063 -13.08 11.30 26.87
CA ARG A 1063 -12.76 10.06 26.13
C ARG A 1063 -11.92 9.06 26.94
N ASP A 1064 -11.24 9.53 27.99
CA ASP A 1064 -10.54 8.70 28.97
C ASP A 1064 -11.47 8.12 30.05
N TYR A 1065 -12.72 8.59 30.15
CA TYR A 1065 -13.67 8.09 31.15
C TYR A 1065 -14.25 6.73 30.73
N VAL A 1066 -13.79 5.68 31.42
CA VAL A 1066 -14.03 4.26 31.09
C VAL A 1066 -15.52 3.87 30.97
N CYS A 1067 -16.43 4.63 31.58
CA CYS A 1067 -17.87 4.39 31.48
C CYS A 1067 -18.50 4.86 30.15
N ASN A 1068 -17.80 5.66 29.34
CA ASN A 1068 -18.28 6.12 28.03
C ASN A 1068 -18.07 5.02 26.94
N GLY A 1069 -18.99 4.05 26.90
CA GLY A 1069 -18.91 2.91 25.98
C GLY A 1069 -19.01 3.23 24.48
N LEU A 1070 -19.25 4.48 24.10
CA LEU A 1070 -19.18 4.92 22.69
C LEU A 1070 -17.73 4.99 22.15
N HIS A 1071 -16.73 5.09 23.03
CA HIS A 1071 -15.32 5.21 22.65
C HIS A 1071 -14.87 4.15 21.64
N ASN A 1072 -15.30 2.90 21.82
CA ASN A 1072 -14.93 1.77 20.95
C ASN A 1072 -15.77 1.65 19.66
N ARG A 1073 -16.73 2.55 19.41
CA ARG A 1073 -17.64 2.50 18.24
C ARG A 1073 -17.62 3.75 17.35
N SER A 1074 -17.16 4.90 17.83
CA SER A 1074 -17.13 6.14 17.04
C SER A 1074 -15.83 6.93 17.23
N LYS A 1075 -14.83 6.72 16.35
CA LYS A 1075 -13.58 7.50 16.37
C LYS A 1075 -13.80 8.99 16.14
N GLY A 1076 -14.74 9.37 15.26
CA GLY A 1076 -15.18 10.76 15.09
C GLY A 1076 -16.45 11.07 15.89
N VAL A 1077 -16.51 12.26 16.50
CA VAL A 1077 -17.79 12.87 16.87
C VAL A 1077 -18.48 13.28 15.56
N SER A 1078 -19.74 12.91 15.38
CA SER A 1078 -20.44 13.10 14.11
C SER A 1078 -20.72 14.58 13.84
N THR A 1079 -20.44 15.04 12.62
CA THR A 1079 -20.93 16.32 12.07
C THR A 1079 -22.46 16.43 12.22
N GLY A 1080 -23.17 15.30 12.27
CA GLY A 1080 -24.61 15.23 12.56
C GLY A 1080 -25.02 15.83 13.92
N ASN A 1081 -24.19 15.75 14.97
CA ASN A 1081 -24.51 16.37 16.26
C ASN A 1081 -24.44 17.90 16.16
N LEU A 1082 -23.42 18.44 15.49
CA LEU A 1082 -23.27 19.87 15.24
C LEU A 1082 -24.40 20.40 14.33
N ILE A 1083 -24.72 19.67 13.25
CA ILE A 1083 -25.85 19.97 12.36
C ILE A 1083 -27.17 19.95 13.13
N LEU A 1084 -27.40 18.96 13.99
CA LEU A 1084 -28.61 18.86 14.79
C LEU A 1084 -28.73 20.02 15.79
N GLY A 1085 -27.66 20.38 16.50
CA GLY A 1085 -27.64 21.52 17.42
C GLY A 1085 -27.84 22.88 16.74
N MET A 1086 -27.26 23.07 15.55
CA MET A 1086 -27.49 24.27 14.73
C MET A 1086 -28.93 24.30 14.19
N LEU A 1087 -29.47 23.15 13.74
CA LEU A 1087 -30.84 23.03 13.27
C LEU A 1087 -31.86 23.30 14.39
N THR A 1088 -31.68 22.74 15.58
CA THR A 1088 -32.57 23.01 16.73
C THR A 1088 -32.47 24.46 17.18
N THR A 1089 -31.27 25.07 17.15
CA THR A 1089 -31.10 26.52 17.41
C THR A 1089 -31.92 27.35 16.41
N VAL A 1090 -31.78 27.09 15.11
CA VAL A 1090 -32.53 27.78 14.05
C VAL A 1090 -34.04 27.55 14.21
N LEU A 1091 -34.49 26.33 14.46
CA LEU A 1091 -35.91 26.03 14.68
C LEU A 1091 -36.46 26.70 15.94
N SER A 1092 -35.70 26.75 17.04
CA SER A 1092 -36.11 27.47 18.26
C SER A 1092 -36.19 28.97 18.05
N VAL A 1093 -35.25 29.58 17.32
CA VAL A 1093 -35.28 31.02 17.00
C VAL A 1093 -36.41 31.35 16.02
N LEU A 1094 -36.66 30.51 15.01
CA LEU A 1094 -37.80 30.66 14.11
C LEU A 1094 -39.13 30.51 14.85
N TYR A 1095 -39.29 29.49 15.69
CA TYR A 1095 -40.48 29.35 16.54
C TYR A 1095 -40.62 30.54 17.50
N SER A 1096 -39.54 31.02 18.11
CA SER A 1096 -39.55 32.23 18.96
C SER A 1096 -40.09 33.44 18.21
N ALA A 1097 -39.62 33.67 16.97
CA ALA A 1097 -40.04 34.78 16.14
C ALA A 1097 -41.51 34.64 15.70
N CYS A 1098 -41.93 33.45 15.28
CA CYS A 1098 -43.32 33.18 14.89
C CYS A 1098 -44.29 33.26 16.08
N ARG A 1099 -43.95 32.65 17.22
CA ARG A 1099 -44.77 32.65 18.45
C ARG A 1099 -44.81 34.03 19.09
N ALA A 1100 -43.72 34.81 19.06
CA ALA A 1100 -43.77 36.23 19.39
C ALA A 1100 -44.78 36.93 18.46
N GLY A 1101 -44.61 36.80 17.14
CA GLY A 1101 -45.52 37.40 16.15
C GLY A 1101 -47.00 37.01 16.29
N SER A 1102 -47.31 35.84 16.85
CA SER A 1102 -48.69 35.34 17.03
C SER A 1102 -49.27 35.53 18.44
N SER A 1103 -48.50 35.99 19.43
CA SER A 1103 -48.88 35.86 20.84
C SER A 1103 -48.51 37.09 21.68
N THR A 1104 -49.54 37.80 22.14
CA THR A 1104 -49.40 38.63 23.33
C THR A 1104 -49.18 37.76 24.57
N THR A 1105 -48.66 38.37 25.64
CA THR A 1105 -48.57 37.83 27.02
C THR A 1105 -47.78 36.53 27.22
N PHE A 1106 -46.54 36.69 27.70
CA PHE A 1106 -45.95 35.79 28.70
C PHE A 1106 -45.07 36.55 29.72
N LEU A 1107 -44.50 37.70 29.33
CA LEU A 1107 -43.66 38.57 30.17
C LEU A 1107 -44.08 40.05 30.19
N SER A 1108 -45.30 40.38 29.76
CA SER A 1108 -45.83 41.76 29.84
C SER A 1108 -46.46 42.01 31.23
N PRO A 1109 -46.21 43.17 31.88
CA PRO A 1109 -46.89 43.52 33.12
C PRO A 1109 -48.41 43.70 32.90
N PRO A 1110 -49.26 43.47 33.93
CA PRO A 1110 -50.71 43.22 33.78
C PRO A 1110 -51.57 44.43 33.39
N SER A 1111 -50.98 45.51 32.87
CA SER A 1111 -51.63 46.78 32.51
C SER A 1111 -51.60 47.08 31.01
N SER A 1112 -51.67 46.05 30.16
CA SER A 1112 -51.81 46.16 28.70
C SER A 1112 -53.17 45.64 28.23
N PRO A 1113 -53.95 46.41 27.44
CA PRO A 1113 -55.31 46.03 27.04
C PRO A 1113 -55.32 44.87 26.03
N LYS A 1114 -56.16 43.85 26.28
CA LYS A 1114 -56.36 42.69 25.39
C LYS A 1114 -57.24 43.11 24.20
N SER A 1115 -56.72 43.06 22.97
CA SER A 1115 -57.52 43.20 21.73
C SER A 1115 -58.06 41.83 21.32
N GLY A 1116 -59.36 41.70 21.11
CA GLY A 1116 -60.03 40.41 20.91
C GLY A 1116 -60.87 40.31 19.63
N GLY A 1117 -61.15 39.07 19.21
CA GLY A 1117 -62.16 38.75 18.19
C GLY A 1117 -61.60 38.30 16.83
N ARG A 1118 -61.71 37.00 16.52
CA ARG A 1118 -61.50 36.46 15.16
C ARG A 1118 -62.56 37.01 14.18
N LYS A 1119 -62.18 37.89 13.25
CA LYS A 1119 -62.84 38.04 11.93
C LYS A 1119 -61.79 38.38 10.85
N PRO A 1120 -61.89 37.82 9.63
CA PRO A 1120 -60.95 38.11 8.56
C PRO A 1120 -61.31 39.41 7.81
N LEU A 1121 -60.27 40.16 7.44
CA LEU A 1121 -60.26 41.11 6.32
C LEU A 1121 -59.74 40.31 5.08
N LEU A 1122 -60.06 40.63 3.83
CA LEU A 1122 -60.43 41.91 3.19
C LEU A 1122 -61.54 41.70 2.13
N GLU A 1123 -62.17 42.80 1.71
CA GLU A 1123 -62.75 42.94 0.36
C GLU A 1123 -62.32 44.32 -0.20
N PRO A 1124 -61.87 44.45 -1.48
CA PRO A 1124 -61.19 45.66 -1.94
C PRO A 1124 -62.01 46.55 -2.89
N THR A 1125 -62.25 47.82 -2.53
CA THR A 1125 -62.72 48.87 -3.47
C THR A 1125 -62.18 50.26 -3.12
N GLU A 1126 -61.36 50.78 -4.03
CA GLU A 1126 -61.43 52.11 -4.66
C GLU A 1126 -61.44 53.45 -3.88
N LEU A 1127 -60.60 54.36 -4.42
CA LEU A 1127 -60.73 55.83 -4.56
C LEU A 1127 -60.49 56.80 -3.38
N GLU A 1128 -59.37 57.52 -3.54
CA GLU A 1128 -59.08 58.97 -3.39
C GLU A 1128 -59.51 59.83 -2.18
N GLU A 1129 -58.52 60.66 -1.79
CA GLU A 1129 -58.54 61.97 -1.11
C GLU A 1129 -59.66 62.35 -0.12
N GLY A 1130 -59.26 62.53 1.16
CA GLY A 1130 -60.07 63.24 2.16
C GLY A 1130 -59.29 63.58 3.43
N LYS A 1131 -58.59 64.73 3.46
CA LYS A 1131 -57.95 65.23 4.69
C LYS A 1131 -58.99 65.50 5.78
N LYS A 1132 -58.86 64.83 6.92
CA LYS A 1132 -59.32 65.33 8.23
C LYS A 1132 -58.53 64.68 9.35
N ASP A 1133 -58.24 65.47 10.38
CA ASP A 1133 -57.44 65.05 11.52
C ASP A 1133 -58.14 63.94 12.31
N LYS A 1134 -57.37 62.92 12.69
CA LYS A 1134 -57.72 61.97 13.74
C LYS A 1134 -56.59 61.93 14.75
N GLU A 1135 -56.95 62.01 16.02
CA GLU A 1135 -56.05 61.69 17.12
C GLU A 1135 -55.60 60.23 16.95
N THR A 1136 -54.29 59.98 16.99
CA THR A 1136 -53.75 58.64 16.79
C THR A 1136 -54.00 57.78 18.02
N GLU A 1137 -55.10 57.03 18.02
CA GLU A 1137 -55.28 55.89 18.92
C GLU A 1137 -54.03 55.01 18.86
N ALA A 1138 -53.45 54.72 20.03
CA ALA A 1138 -52.18 54.02 20.11
C ALA A 1138 -52.38 52.53 19.80
N THR A 1139 -52.11 52.12 18.57
CA THR A 1139 -52.07 50.70 18.20
C THR A 1139 -50.99 49.99 19.03
N PRO A 1140 -51.32 48.97 19.83
CA PRO A 1140 -50.33 48.26 20.63
C PRO A 1140 -49.37 47.47 19.73
N VAL A 1141 -48.15 47.25 20.21
CA VAL A 1141 -47.20 46.37 19.53
C VAL A 1141 -47.66 44.92 19.63
N SER A 1142 -47.57 44.17 18.53
CA SER A 1142 -48.00 42.76 18.49
C SER A 1142 -47.19 41.86 19.43
N TYR A 1143 -45.93 42.23 19.72
CA TYR A 1143 -45.02 41.49 20.59
C TYR A 1143 -43.93 42.38 21.21
N SER A 1144 -43.22 41.84 22.20
CA SER A 1144 -42.12 42.54 22.88
C SER A 1144 -40.84 42.55 22.06
N TYR A 1145 -40.50 43.70 21.45
CA TYR A 1145 -39.27 43.88 20.67
C TYR A 1145 -38.00 43.72 21.52
N MET A 1146 -38.06 44.06 22.81
CA MET A 1146 -36.99 43.82 23.78
C MET A 1146 -36.71 42.32 23.91
N PHE A 1147 -37.76 41.51 24.09
CA PHE A 1147 -37.64 40.05 24.26
C PHE A 1147 -37.20 39.37 22.97
N PHE A 1148 -37.71 39.81 21.82
CA PHE A 1148 -37.26 39.37 20.49
C PHE A 1148 -35.73 39.49 20.35
N HIS A 1149 -35.18 40.69 20.56
CA HIS A 1149 -33.73 40.91 20.44
C HIS A 1149 -32.92 40.20 21.54
N LEU A 1150 -33.46 40.05 22.75
CA LEU A 1150 -32.81 39.29 23.83
C LEU A 1150 -32.62 37.81 23.46
N ILE A 1151 -33.60 37.18 22.79
CA ILE A 1151 -33.47 35.80 22.29
C ILE A 1151 -32.33 35.69 21.28
N PHE A 1152 -32.21 36.61 20.32
CA PHE A 1152 -31.11 36.60 19.35
C PHE A 1152 -29.74 36.83 20.00
N ALA A 1153 -29.65 37.67 21.04
CA ALA A 1153 -28.41 37.86 21.79
C ALA A 1153 -27.95 36.56 22.50
N LEU A 1154 -28.89 35.86 23.17
CA LEU A 1154 -28.61 34.58 23.83
C LEU A 1154 -28.34 33.43 22.84
N ALA A 1155 -29.05 33.41 21.70
CA ALA A 1155 -28.81 32.45 20.62
C ALA A 1155 -27.40 32.56 20.05
N SER A 1156 -26.83 33.77 19.98
CA SER A 1156 -25.43 33.96 19.58
C SER A 1156 -24.45 33.30 20.55
N MET A 1157 -24.65 33.51 21.86
CA MET A 1157 -23.80 32.90 22.90
C MET A 1157 -23.84 31.38 22.81
N TYR A 1158 -25.05 30.80 22.66
CA TYR A 1158 -25.23 29.36 22.44
C TYR A 1158 -24.53 28.86 21.17
N SER A 1159 -24.70 29.56 20.05
CA SER A 1159 -24.04 29.21 18.78
C SER A 1159 -22.53 29.25 18.90
N GLY A 1160 -21.98 30.22 19.66
CA GLY A 1160 -20.55 30.32 19.96
C GLY A 1160 -20.04 29.12 20.75
N MET A 1161 -20.72 28.75 21.84
CA MET A 1161 -20.35 27.58 22.66
C MET A 1161 -20.50 26.25 21.92
N LEU A 1162 -21.52 26.12 21.05
CA LEU A 1162 -21.76 24.93 20.24
C LEU A 1162 -20.67 24.75 19.17
N LEU A 1163 -20.28 25.82 18.47
CA LEU A 1163 -19.25 25.79 17.44
C LEU A 1163 -17.83 25.55 17.99
N THR A 1164 -17.54 25.98 19.22
CA THR A 1164 -16.26 25.68 19.91
C THR A 1164 -16.32 24.41 20.76
N GLY A 1165 -17.46 23.72 20.81
CA GLY A 1165 -17.59 22.42 21.47
C GLY A 1165 -17.47 22.45 22.99
N TRP A 1166 -17.85 23.56 23.64
CA TRP A 1166 -17.87 23.74 25.10
C TRP A 1166 -16.52 23.68 25.84
N THR A 1167 -15.40 23.60 25.10
CA THR A 1167 -14.04 23.62 25.67
C THR A 1167 -13.67 24.98 26.27
N SER A 1168 -12.50 25.07 26.89
CA SER A 1168 -11.87 26.31 27.35
C SER A 1168 -10.60 26.56 26.57
N SER A 1169 -10.33 27.82 26.21
CA SER A 1169 -9.16 28.25 25.42
C SER A 1169 -7.76 27.93 26.00
N THR A 1170 -7.70 27.28 27.16
CA THR A 1170 -6.49 26.87 27.91
C THR A 1170 -6.20 25.36 27.90
N SER A 1171 -7.09 24.51 27.39
CA SER A 1171 -6.88 23.04 27.38
C SER A 1171 -6.10 22.60 26.13
N THR A 1172 -4.83 22.22 26.32
CA THR A 1172 -3.88 21.80 25.27
C THR A 1172 -4.09 20.36 24.75
N GLY A 1173 -5.33 19.84 24.80
CA GLY A 1173 -5.68 18.49 24.36
C GLY A 1173 -6.48 18.49 23.06
N THR A 1174 -6.19 17.54 22.17
CA THR A 1174 -6.89 17.31 20.90
C THR A 1174 -8.25 16.58 21.10
N GLU A 1175 -9.01 17.00 22.11
CA GLU A 1175 -10.38 16.50 22.32
C GLU A 1175 -11.35 17.16 21.34
N LEU A 1176 -12.24 16.35 20.76
CA LEU A 1176 -13.17 16.83 19.74
C LEU A 1176 -14.30 17.68 20.33
N ILE A 1177 -14.91 18.48 19.45
CA ILE A 1177 -16.10 19.30 19.69
C ILE A 1177 -17.13 18.52 20.52
N ASP A 1178 -17.56 19.12 21.64
CA ASP A 1178 -18.61 18.65 22.55
C ASP A 1178 -18.23 17.51 23.51
N VAL A 1179 -16.97 17.47 23.95
CA VAL A 1179 -16.45 16.57 24.98
C VAL A 1179 -16.01 17.37 26.22
N GLY A 1180 -16.36 16.90 27.42
CA GLY A 1180 -15.90 17.44 28.70
C GLY A 1180 -16.99 17.53 29.78
N TRP A 1181 -16.61 17.29 31.05
CA TRP A 1181 -17.53 17.29 32.21
C TRP A 1181 -18.40 18.55 32.35
N THR A 1182 -17.95 19.71 31.87
CA THR A 1182 -18.76 20.94 31.87
C THR A 1182 -19.98 20.83 30.94
N SER A 1183 -19.87 20.19 29.76
CA SER A 1183 -21.01 19.95 28.86
C SER A 1183 -22.00 18.97 29.51
N VAL A 1184 -21.49 17.90 30.15
CA VAL A 1184 -22.28 16.92 30.90
C VAL A 1184 -23.14 17.61 31.98
N TRP A 1185 -22.52 18.40 32.87
CA TRP A 1185 -23.24 19.05 33.97
C TRP A 1185 -24.21 20.13 33.51
N VAL A 1186 -23.89 20.92 32.48
CA VAL A 1186 -24.85 21.89 31.91
C VAL A 1186 -26.10 21.17 31.38
N ARG A 1187 -25.93 20.02 30.70
CA ARG A 1187 -27.06 19.23 30.17
C ARG A 1187 -27.89 18.59 31.27
N ILE A 1188 -27.27 17.96 32.27
CA ILE A 1188 -27.98 17.38 33.43
C ILE A 1188 -28.74 18.43 34.23
N CYS A 1189 -28.13 19.59 34.54
CA CYS A 1189 -28.83 20.67 35.22
C CYS A 1189 -29.99 21.24 34.38
N THR A 1190 -29.82 21.37 33.06
CA THR A 1190 -30.90 21.77 32.13
C THR A 1190 -32.06 20.76 32.17
N GLN A 1191 -31.77 19.46 32.21
CA GLN A 1191 -32.78 18.40 32.34
C GLN A 1191 -33.58 18.52 33.64
N TRP A 1192 -32.92 18.76 34.78
CA TRP A 1192 -33.59 18.91 36.07
C TRP A 1192 -34.43 20.19 36.16
N VAL A 1193 -33.96 21.30 35.58
CA VAL A 1193 -34.77 22.53 35.48
C VAL A 1193 -35.94 22.35 34.51
N THR A 1194 -35.78 21.58 33.43
CA THR A 1194 -36.89 21.17 32.54
C THR A 1194 -37.97 20.42 33.31
N ALA A 1195 -37.57 19.43 34.12
CA ALA A 1195 -38.48 18.68 34.97
C ALA A 1195 -39.20 19.59 35.99
N GLY A 1196 -38.47 20.51 36.62
CA GLY A 1196 -39.03 21.49 37.54
C GLY A 1196 -40.03 22.43 36.88
N LEU A 1197 -39.73 22.96 35.70
CA LEU A 1197 -40.64 23.84 34.93
C LEU A 1197 -41.91 23.12 34.48
N TYR A 1198 -41.81 21.86 34.02
CA TYR A 1198 -42.98 21.06 33.64
C TYR A 1198 -43.88 20.75 34.84
N VAL A 1199 -43.31 20.33 35.97
CA VAL A 1199 -44.10 20.11 37.19
C VAL A 1199 -44.70 21.43 37.70
N TRP A 1200 -43.97 22.54 37.58
CA TRP A 1200 -44.47 23.86 37.95
C TRP A 1200 -45.64 24.35 37.08
N SER A 1201 -45.63 24.11 35.76
CA SER A 1201 -46.76 24.52 34.90
C SER A 1201 -48.06 23.81 35.27
N LEU A 1202 -47.98 22.56 35.76
CA LEU A 1202 -49.13 21.79 36.24
C LEU A 1202 -49.56 22.13 37.68
N VAL A 1203 -48.61 22.49 38.56
CA VAL A 1203 -48.87 22.67 40.01
C VAL A 1203 -49.12 24.14 40.39
N ALA A 1204 -48.53 25.11 39.70
CA ALA A 1204 -48.69 26.52 40.04
C ALA A 1204 -50.15 27.03 39.97
N PRO A 1205 -50.99 26.61 38.99
CA PRO A 1205 -52.41 26.98 38.96
C PRO A 1205 -53.20 26.50 40.20
N LEU A 1206 -52.79 25.39 40.83
CA LEU A 1206 -53.40 24.87 42.05
C LEU A 1206 -52.93 25.61 43.31
N LEU A 1207 -51.69 26.12 43.31
CA LEU A 1207 -51.11 26.84 44.44
C LEU A 1207 -51.52 28.31 44.52
N PHE A 1208 -51.89 28.94 43.39
CA PHE A 1208 -52.26 30.36 43.33
C PHE A 1208 -53.49 30.60 42.42
N PRO A 1209 -54.68 30.08 42.77
CA PRO A 1209 -55.86 30.12 41.91
C PRO A 1209 -56.35 31.54 41.54
N ASP A 1210 -56.01 32.56 42.34
CA ASP A 1210 -56.34 33.97 42.06
C ASP A 1210 -55.46 34.63 40.98
N ARG A 1211 -54.60 33.86 40.29
CA ARG A 1211 -53.64 34.35 39.30
C ARG A 1211 -53.90 33.72 37.94
N GLU A 1212 -54.08 34.54 36.89
CA GLU A 1212 -54.03 34.05 35.50
C GLU A 1212 -52.63 33.46 35.24
N PHE A 1213 -52.54 32.13 35.14
CA PHE A 1213 -51.42 31.43 34.51
C PHE A 1213 -51.78 31.17 33.05
N PHE A 1214 -50.80 31.40 32.17
CA PHE A 1214 -50.82 31.13 30.74
C PHE A 1214 -49.68 30.16 30.40
#